data_AF-A0A3P7KCQ3-F1
#
_entry.id   AF-A0A3P7KCQ3-F1
#
_cell.length_a   1.000
_cell.length_b   1.000
_cell.length_c   1.000
_cell.angle_alpha   90.00
_cell.angle_beta   90.00
_cell.angle_gamma   90.00
#
_symmetry.space_group_name_H-M   'P 1'
#
loop_
_entity.id
_entity.type
_entity.pdbx_description
1 polymer ?
#
loop_
_entity_poly.entity_id
_entity_poly.type
_entity_poly.pdbx_seq_one_letter_code
_entity_poly.pdbx_strand_id
1 'polypeptide(L)'
;MMEAKLEKVAEKMDLTLLNRLLRLIVDHNIADYMSSKNNVLINYKDMNHTNSFGIIRGLQFASFIVQYYGLVLDLLILGLRRASEIAGPPQCPNEFLTFQDIATETAHPIRLYCRYIDRVWIMFRFSADEARDLIQRYLTEHPDPNNENIVGYNNKKCWPRDARMRLMKHDVNLGRAVFWDIKNRLPRSVTTIEWEYAFVSVYSKDNPNLLFDMAGFECRILPKCRTTAEEITHRDGVWNLQNEVTKERTAQCFLKVDEESMSKFHNRIRQILMSSGSTTFTKIVNKWNTALIGLMTYYREAVVNTQELLDLLVKCENKIQTRIKIGLNSKMPARFPPVVFYTPKEIGGLGMLSMGHVLIPQSDLRWMQQTDAGGITHFRSGMTHDEDQLIPNLYRYIQPWEAEFIDSQRVWAEYALKRQEANAQNRRLTLEDLDDSWDRGIPRINTLFQKDRHTLAYDKGWRVRTEFKAYQILKQNPFWWTHQRHDGKLWNLNNYRTDMIQALGGVEGILEHTLFRGTYFPTWEGLFWERASGFEESMKFKKLTNAQRSGLNQIPNRRFTLWWSPTINRANVYVGFQVQLDLTGIFMHGKIPTLKISLIQIFRAHLWQKIHESVVMDLCQVFDQELDALEIQTVQKETIHPRKSYKMNSSCADIQLFAQYKWNVSRPSLMADSKDVMDSTTTQKYWIDVQLRWGDYDSHDIERYARAKFLDYTTDNMSIYPSPTGLLIAMDLAYNLYRR
;
A
#
# COMPACT_ATOMS: atom_id res chain seq x y z
N MET A 1 -31.85 9.11 13.67
CA MET A 1 -30.61 8.36 13.93
C MET A 1 -29.72 9.21 14.81
N MET A 2 -29.30 8.68 15.96
CA MET A 2 -28.35 9.32 16.87
C MET A 2 -27.08 8.51 16.90
N GLU A 3 -25.94 9.16 16.71
CA GLU A 3 -24.61 8.62 16.97
C GLU A 3 -23.94 9.43 18.07
N ALA A 4 -23.36 8.72 19.04
CA ALA A 4 -22.78 9.33 20.22
C ALA A 4 -21.64 8.49 20.76
N LYS A 5 -20.70 9.15 21.44
CA LYS A 5 -19.63 8.49 22.18
C LYS A 5 -19.88 8.60 23.67
N LEU A 6 -19.73 7.48 24.38
CA LEU A 6 -19.76 7.42 25.83
C LEU A 6 -18.41 7.92 26.35
N GLU A 7 -18.40 9.14 26.89
CA GLU A 7 -17.16 9.79 27.29
C GLU A 7 -16.61 9.27 28.61
N LYS A 8 -15.29 9.06 28.64
CA LYS A 8 -14.52 8.70 29.84
C LYS A 8 -14.99 7.43 30.55
N VAL A 9 -15.60 6.48 29.84
CA VAL A 9 -16.08 5.21 30.42
C VAL A 9 -14.97 4.47 31.16
N ALA A 10 -13.81 4.26 30.54
CA ALA A 10 -12.68 3.57 31.19
C ALA A 10 -12.08 4.36 32.36
N GLU A 11 -12.13 5.70 32.32
CA GLU A 11 -11.55 6.57 33.33
C GLU A 11 -12.47 6.75 34.55
N LYS A 12 -13.79 6.62 34.36
CA LYS A 12 -14.82 6.82 35.40
C LYS A 12 -15.31 5.53 36.07
N MET A 13 -14.72 4.37 35.74
CA MET A 13 -15.05 3.11 36.39
C MET A 13 -14.53 3.09 37.84
N ASP A 14 -15.46 3.16 38.79
CA ASP A 14 -15.18 2.89 40.19
C ASP A 14 -14.89 1.39 40.40
N LEU A 15 -13.71 1.09 40.95
CA LEU A 15 -13.26 -0.28 41.20
C LEU A 15 -14.11 -1.00 42.26
N THR A 16 -14.70 -0.26 43.20
CA THR A 16 -15.56 -0.84 44.25
C THR A 16 -16.89 -1.32 43.67
N LEU A 17 -17.52 -0.49 42.84
CA LEU A 17 -18.72 -0.86 42.08
C LEU A 17 -18.41 -1.97 41.08
N LEU A 18 -17.28 -1.87 40.38
CA LEU A 18 -16.85 -2.89 39.43
C LEU A 18 -16.70 -4.26 40.10
N ASN A 19 -16.10 -4.33 41.29
CA ASN A 19 -15.98 -5.58 42.02
C ASN A 19 -17.34 -6.22 42.30
N ARG A 20 -18.31 -5.43 42.78
CA ARG A 20 -19.67 -5.91 43.05
C ARG A 20 -20.36 -6.41 41.79
N LEU A 21 -20.22 -5.68 40.67
CA LEU A 21 -20.79 -6.09 39.38
C LEU A 21 -20.14 -7.38 38.87
N LEU A 22 -18.82 -7.50 38.95
CA LEU A 22 -18.10 -8.70 38.51
C LEU A 22 -18.50 -9.94 39.31
N ARG A 23 -18.73 -9.81 40.62
CA ARG A 23 -19.21 -10.91 41.48
C ARG A 23 -20.58 -11.48 41.05
N LEU A 24 -21.37 -10.75 40.24
CA LEU A 24 -22.63 -11.26 39.70
C LEU A 24 -22.44 -12.25 38.55
N ILE A 25 -21.30 -12.21 37.87
CA ILE A 25 -21.06 -12.94 36.61
C ILE A 25 -19.89 -13.93 36.67
N VAL A 26 -18.96 -13.76 37.59
CA VAL A 26 -17.80 -14.65 37.78
C VAL A 26 -17.61 -15.00 39.25
N ASP A 27 -16.81 -16.04 39.52
CA ASP A 27 -16.45 -16.40 40.89
C ASP A 27 -15.81 -15.21 41.64
N HIS A 28 -16.10 -15.13 42.93
CA HIS A 28 -15.63 -14.06 43.80
C HIS A 28 -14.10 -13.87 43.77
N ASN A 29 -13.31 -14.95 43.70
CA ASN A 29 -11.85 -14.85 43.62
C ASN A 29 -11.40 -14.21 42.31
N ILE A 30 -12.10 -14.50 41.21
CA ILE A 30 -11.79 -13.91 39.89
C ILE A 30 -12.18 -12.43 39.88
N ALA A 31 -13.34 -12.07 40.45
CA ALA A 31 -13.78 -10.68 40.58
C ALA A 31 -12.78 -9.85 41.41
N ASP A 32 -12.30 -10.39 42.54
CA ASP A 32 -11.31 -9.75 43.40
C ASP A 32 -9.96 -9.60 42.70
N TYR A 33 -9.52 -10.62 41.96
CA TYR A 33 -8.32 -10.53 41.12
C TYR A 33 -8.45 -9.44 40.05
N MET A 34 -9.55 -9.43 39.28
CA MET A 34 -9.76 -8.46 38.20
C MET A 34 -9.83 -7.02 38.73
N SER A 35 -10.46 -6.82 39.89
CA SER A 35 -10.59 -5.50 40.50
C SER A 35 -9.25 -5.01 41.08
N SER A 36 -8.58 -5.85 41.89
CA SER A 36 -7.27 -5.51 42.48
C SER A 36 -6.19 -5.29 41.43
N LYS A 37 -6.23 -5.99 40.31
CA LYS A 37 -5.24 -5.86 39.23
C LYS A 37 -5.30 -4.51 38.50
N ASN A 38 -6.40 -3.77 38.60
CA ASN A 38 -6.47 -2.39 38.12
C ASN A 38 -5.83 -1.40 39.09
N ASN A 39 -5.71 -1.75 40.38
CA ASN A 39 -5.09 -0.94 41.41
C ASN A 39 -3.58 -1.21 41.51
N VAL A 40 -2.81 -0.65 40.58
CA VAL A 40 -1.34 -0.80 40.51
C VAL A 40 -0.64 0.54 40.43
N LEU A 41 0.64 0.55 40.76
CA LEU A 41 1.52 1.70 40.58
C LEU A 41 1.85 1.86 39.08
N ILE A 42 1.47 3.00 38.49
CA ILE A 42 1.80 3.38 37.12
C ILE A 42 3.06 4.25 37.16
N ASN A 43 4.09 3.79 36.45
CA ASN A 43 5.39 4.45 36.41
C ASN A 43 5.67 5.00 35.01
N TYR A 44 6.18 6.23 34.95
CA TYR A 44 6.75 6.83 33.75
C TYR A 44 8.00 7.63 34.11
N LYS A 45 9.18 7.11 33.74
CA LYS A 45 10.48 7.65 34.18
C LYS A 45 10.52 7.76 35.71
N ASP A 46 10.53 8.98 36.25
CA ASP A 46 10.61 9.26 37.68
C ASP A 46 9.23 9.48 38.32
N MET A 47 8.16 9.57 37.52
CA MET A 47 6.79 9.80 38.00
C MET A 47 6.10 8.48 38.33
N ASN A 48 5.62 8.36 39.56
CA ASN A 48 4.87 7.20 40.03
C ASN A 48 3.57 7.65 40.70
N HIS A 49 2.46 6.98 40.39
CA HIS A 49 1.19 7.16 41.11
C HIS A 49 0.41 5.86 41.13
N THR A 50 -0.39 5.65 42.17
CA THR A 50 -1.26 4.47 42.28
C THR A 50 -2.58 4.72 41.57
N ASN A 51 -2.98 3.81 40.68
CA ASN A 51 -4.27 3.91 39.98
C ASN A 51 -5.43 3.44 40.86
N SER A 52 -5.96 4.34 41.71
CA SER A 52 -7.09 4.03 42.59
C SER A 52 -8.47 4.19 41.94
N PHE A 53 -8.56 4.81 40.76
CA PHE A 53 -9.82 5.09 40.07
C PHE A 53 -9.67 4.91 38.55
N GLY A 54 -10.66 4.29 37.91
CA GLY A 54 -10.58 3.93 36.50
C GLY A 54 -9.84 2.63 36.25
N ILE A 55 -9.97 2.09 35.03
CA ILE A 55 -9.38 0.81 34.64
C ILE A 55 -8.16 0.97 33.74
N ILE A 56 -7.26 -0.02 33.81
CA ILE A 56 -6.07 -0.08 32.97
C ILE A 56 -6.39 -0.85 31.69
N ARG A 57 -6.53 -0.11 30.59
CA ARG A 57 -6.81 -0.65 29.24
C ARG A 57 -5.75 -1.62 28.71
N GLY A 58 -4.52 -1.56 29.25
CA GLY A 58 -3.41 -2.44 28.89
C GLY A 58 -3.49 -3.87 29.46
N LEU A 59 -4.44 -4.17 30.34
CA LEU A 59 -4.64 -5.53 30.85
C LEU A 59 -5.26 -6.45 29.79
N GLN A 60 -4.93 -7.75 29.80
CA GLN A 60 -5.43 -8.69 28.79
C GLN A 60 -6.95 -8.88 28.85
N PHE A 61 -7.53 -8.86 30.04
CA PHE A 61 -8.97 -8.98 30.27
C PHE A 61 -9.70 -7.62 30.32
N ALA A 62 -9.02 -6.50 30.06
CA ALA A 62 -9.65 -5.17 30.07
C ALA A 62 -10.81 -5.08 29.07
N SER A 63 -10.69 -5.74 27.92
CA SER A 63 -11.76 -5.80 26.92
C SER A 63 -13.04 -6.41 27.48
N PHE A 64 -12.94 -7.43 28.34
CA PHE A 64 -14.11 -8.05 28.98
C PHE A 64 -14.79 -7.08 29.95
N ILE A 65 -14.01 -6.42 30.81
CA ILE A 65 -14.52 -5.43 31.77
C ILE A 65 -15.24 -4.29 31.02
N VAL A 66 -14.62 -3.74 29.97
CA VAL A 66 -15.22 -2.63 29.20
C VAL A 66 -16.52 -3.05 28.54
N GLN A 67 -16.58 -4.24 27.93
CA GLN A 67 -17.80 -4.70 27.27
C GLN A 67 -18.93 -4.99 28.26
N TYR A 68 -18.60 -5.60 29.40
CA TYR A 68 -19.58 -5.88 30.45
C TYR A 68 -20.09 -4.61 31.12
N TYR A 69 -19.20 -3.66 31.44
CA TYR A 69 -19.61 -2.36 31.97
C TYR A 69 -20.43 -1.57 30.94
N GLY A 70 -20.06 -1.66 29.66
CA GLY A 70 -20.84 -1.12 28.56
C GLY A 70 -22.25 -1.72 28.49
N LEU A 71 -22.42 -3.01 28.76
CA LEU A 71 -23.75 -3.65 28.85
C LEU A 71 -24.58 -3.03 29.97
N VAL A 72 -23.99 -2.73 31.14
CA VAL A 72 -24.69 -2.03 32.22
C VAL A 72 -25.17 -0.65 31.76
N LEU A 73 -24.35 0.08 30.99
CA LEU A 73 -24.74 1.36 30.40
C LEU A 73 -25.85 1.20 29.35
N ASP A 74 -25.80 0.15 28.53
CA ASP A 74 -26.84 -0.15 27.53
C ASP A 74 -28.21 -0.34 28.21
N LEU A 75 -28.23 -1.04 29.36
CA LEU A 75 -29.45 -1.24 30.15
C LEU A 75 -30.00 0.07 30.74
N LEU A 76 -29.14 1.02 31.11
CA LEU A 76 -29.57 2.36 31.56
C LEU A 76 -30.16 3.19 30.41
N ILE A 77 -29.56 3.09 29.21
CA ILE A 77 -30.03 3.82 28.02
C ILE A 77 -31.36 3.27 27.52
N LEU A 78 -31.46 1.94 27.36
CA LEU A 78 -32.63 1.28 26.78
C LEU A 78 -33.76 1.09 27.79
N GLY A 79 -33.44 0.85 29.06
CA GLY A 79 -34.36 0.32 30.06
C GLY A 79 -34.56 -1.20 29.90
N LEU A 80 -34.91 -1.88 30.99
CA LEU A 80 -35.00 -3.35 31.04
C LEU A 80 -36.01 -3.91 30.04
N ARG A 81 -37.18 -3.29 29.91
CA ARG A 81 -38.24 -3.75 29.01
C ARG A 81 -37.77 -3.74 27.56
N ARG A 82 -37.24 -2.61 27.07
CA ARG A 82 -36.81 -2.51 25.67
C ARG A 82 -35.58 -3.37 25.40
N ALA A 83 -34.65 -3.47 26.35
CA ALA A 83 -33.50 -4.36 26.23
C ALA A 83 -33.92 -5.84 26.10
N SER A 84 -34.92 -6.30 26.88
CA SER A 84 -35.44 -7.68 26.75
C SER A 84 -36.16 -7.93 25.43
N GLU A 85 -36.88 -6.94 24.90
CA GLU A 85 -37.55 -7.07 23.59
C GLU A 85 -36.53 -7.18 22.44
N ILE A 86 -35.44 -6.40 22.50
CA ILE A 86 -34.35 -6.45 21.52
C ILE A 86 -33.57 -7.78 21.63
N ALA A 87 -33.24 -8.22 22.84
CA ALA A 87 -32.48 -9.45 23.06
C ALA A 87 -33.28 -10.73 22.77
N GLY A 88 -34.61 -10.66 22.88
CA GLY A 88 -35.48 -11.82 22.76
C GLY A 88 -35.52 -12.69 24.03
N PRO A 89 -36.33 -13.75 24.03
CA PRO A 89 -36.43 -14.66 25.16
C PRO A 89 -35.11 -15.43 25.37
N PRO A 90 -34.69 -15.70 26.62
CA PRO A 90 -33.41 -16.39 26.89
C PRO A 90 -33.27 -17.78 26.25
N GLN A 91 -34.39 -18.46 26.01
CA GLN A 91 -34.44 -19.78 25.38
C GLN A 91 -34.16 -19.71 23.87
N CYS A 92 -34.51 -18.59 23.22
CA CYS A 92 -34.36 -18.37 21.79
C CYS A 92 -34.02 -16.89 21.55
N PRO A 93 -32.76 -16.49 21.82
CA PRO A 93 -32.35 -15.09 21.68
C PRO A 93 -32.43 -14.63 20.22
N ASN A 94 -32.72 -13.36 20.02
CA ASN A 94 -32.75 -12.75 18.70
C ASN A 94 -31.34 -12.61 18.12
N GLU A 95 -31.26 -12.60 16.79
CA GLU A 95 -30.05 -12.20 16.08
C GLU A 95 -29.91 -10.68 16.04
N PHE A 96 -28.80 -10.20 15.48
CA PHE A 96 -28.55 -8.76 15.39
C PHE A 96 -29.59 -8.07 14.50
N LEU A 97 -30.24 -7.02 15.05
CA LEU A 97 -31.28 -6.21 14.39
C LEU A 97 -32.55 -6.98 13.97
N THR A 98 -32.84 -8.11 14.61
CA THR A 98 -34.10 -8.84 14.43
C THR A 98 -34.97 -8.80 15.68
N PHE A 99 -36.29 -8.88 15.47
CA PHE A 99 -37.30 -8.96 16.52
C PHE A 99 -38.13 -10.23 16.34
N GLN A 100 -38.86 -10.63 17.37
CA GLN A 100 -39.75 -11.80 17.32
C GLN A 100 -40.96 -11.54 16.40
N ASP A 101 -41.50 -10.31 16.44
CA ASP A 101 -42.66 -9.91 15.65
C ASP A 101 -42.67 -8.40 15.35
N ILE A 102 -43.54 -7.99 14.42
CA ILE A 102 -43.69 -6.59 14.00
C ILE A 102 -44.33 -5.75 15.13
N ALA A 103 -45.15 -6.37 15.99
CA ALA A 103 -45.79 -5.68 17.10
C ALA A 103 -44.75 -5.25 18.16
N THR A 104 -43.83 -6.13 18.56
CA THR A 104 -42.74 -5.74 19.49
C THR A 104 -41.79 -4.73 18.87
N GLU A 105 -41.52 -4.82 17.57
CA GLU A 105 -40.73 -3.79 16.88
C GLU A 105 -41.41 -2.42 17.00
N THR A 106 -42.74 -2.37 16.81
CA THR A 106 -43.53 -1.12 16.77
C THR A 106 -43.93 -0.54 18.10
N ALA A 107 -43.85 -1.32 19.18
CA ALA A 107 -44.28 -0.93 20.52
C ALA A 107 -43.49 0.24 21.16
N HIS A 108 -42.27 0.53 20.70
CA HIS A 108 -41.40 1.54 21.30
C HIS A 108 -40.70 2.41 20.24
N PRO A 109 -40.38 3.70 20.54
CA PRO A 109 -39.71 4.56 19.57
C PRO A 109 -38.29 4.11 19.17
N ILE A 110 -37.52 3.54 20.10
CA ILE A 110 -36.19 2.99 19.82
C ILE A 110 -36.34 1.69 19.01
N ARG A 111 -35.90 1.68 17.75
CA ARG A 111 -35.99 0.52 16.85
C ARG A 111 -34.72 -0.29 16.79
N LEU A 112 -33.59 0.37 16.55
CA LEU A 112 -32.30 -0.30 16.41
C LEU A 112 -31.33 0.28 17.43
N TYR A 113 -30.49 -0.59 18.00
CA TYR A 113 -29.44 -0.23 18.93
C TYR A 113 -28.17 -1.00 18.60
N CYS A 114 -27.05 -0.29 18.53
CA CYS A 114 -25.73 -0.90 18.40
C CYS A 114 -24.73 -0.15 19.27
N ARG A 115 -23.89 -0.89 19.99
CA ARG A 115 -22.72 -0.33 20.68
C ARG A 115 -21.44 -0.99 20.18
N TYR A 116 -20.51 -0.16 19.75
CA TYR A 116 -19.15 -0.56 19.37
C TYR A 116 -18.16 0.02 20.39
N ILE A 117 -17.81 -0.80 21.38
CA ILE A 117 -16.96 -0.44 22.53
C ILE A 117 -17.55 0.74 23.31
N ASP A 118 -17.23 1.97 22.92
CA ASP A 118 -17.64 3.24 23.53
C ASP A 118 -18.54 4.09 22.63
N ARG A 119 -18.72 3.74 21.35
CA ARG A 119 -19.64 4.43 20.43
C ARG A 119 -21.00 3.73 20.41
N VAL A 120 -22.07 4.52 20.37
CA VAL A 120 -23.46 4.06 20.39
C VAL A 120 -24.22 4.65 19.21
N TRP A 121 -25.00 3.80 18.55
CA TRP A 121 -25.93 4.19 17.49
C TRP A 121 -27.34 3.76 17.87
N ILE A 122 -28.28 4.71 17.77
CA ILE A 122 -29.68 4.50 18.12
C ILE A 122 -30.56 5.00 16.99
N MET A 123 -31.38 4.11 16.44
CA MET A 123 -32.39 4.47 15.45
C MET A 123 -33.75 4.62 16.13
N PHE A 124 -34.36 5.79 15.94
CA PHE A 124 -35.68 6.11 16.49
C PHE A 124 -36.71 6.22 15.36
N ARG A 125 -37.92 5.77 15.66
CA ARG A 125 -39.12 5.97 14.83
C ARG A 125 -40.23 6.54 15.70
N PHE A 126 -40.45 7.84 15.58
CA PHE A 126 -41.51 8.55 16.30
C PHE A 126 -42.76 8.69 15.45
N SER A 127 -43.93 8.67 16.11
CA SER A 127 -45.16 9.22 15.56
C SER A 127 -45.14 10.77 15.64
N ALA A 128 -46.09 11.42 14.95
CA ALA A 128 -46.19 12.88 14.99
C ALA A 128 -46.48 13.41 16.41
N ASP A 129 -47.26 12.66 17.19
CA ASP A 129 -47.65 13.06 18.54
C ASP A 129 -46.51 12.86 19.54
N GLU A 130 -45.81 11.73 19.46
CA GLU A 130 -44.62 11.46 20.29
C GLU A 130 -43.51 12.47 20.03
N ALA A 131 -43.24 12.80 18.77
CA ALA A 131 -42.23 13.79 18.42
C ALA A 131 -42.59 15.18 18.98
N ARG A 132 -43.87 15.56 18.88
CA ARG A 132 -44.37 16.85 19.38
C ARG A 132 -44.27 16.93 20.90
N ASP A 133 -44.68 15.88 21.61
CA ASP A 133 -44.58 15.79 23.06
C ASP A 133 -43.12 15.88 23.53
N LEU A 134 -42.22 15.12 22.90
CA LEU A 134 -40.80 15.13 23.26
C LEU A 134 -40.16 16.50 23.05
N ILE A 135 -40.46 17.16 21.93
CA ILE A 135 -40.00 18.53 21.67
C ILE A 135 -40.56 19.49 22.71
N GLN A 136 -41.85 19.38 23.04
CA GLN A 136 -42.49 20.25 24.03
C GLN A 136 -41.83 20.11 25.40
N ARG A 137 -41.58 18.89 25.86
CA ARG A 137 -40.85 18.64 27.11
C ARG A 137 -39.45 19.25 27.10
N TYR A 138 -38.71 19.07 26.00
CA TYR A 138 -37.38 19.68 25.85
C TYR A 138 -37.43 21.22 25.92
N LEU A 139 -38.35 21.86 25.20
CA LEU A 139 -38.46 23.32 25.17
C LEU A 139 -39.01 23.93 26.47
N THR A 140 -39.75 23.16 27.26
CA THR A 140 -40.15 23.58 28.62
C THR A 140 -38.93 23.70 29.54
N GLU A 141 -38.00 22.76 29.45
CA GLU A 141 -36.76 22.75 30.26
C GLU A 141 -35.69 23.69 29.69
N HIS A 142 -35.62 23.81 28.37
CA HIS A 142 -34.62 24.60 27.63
C HIS A 142 -35.34 25.53 26.64
N PRO A 143 -35.90 26.67 27.09
CA PRO A 143 -36.63 27.57 26.23
C PRO A 143 -35.70 28.25 25.21
N ASP A 144 -36.11 28.25 23.94
CA ASP A 144 -35.39 28.91 22.83
C ASP A 144 -36.30 29.97 22.17
N PRO A 145 -36.41 31.18 22.76
CA PRO A 145 -37.23 32.26 22.20
C PRO A 145 -36.64 32.86 20.92
N ASN A 146 -35.33 32.75 20.71
CA ASN A 146 -34.61 33.41 19.61
C ASN A 146 -34.39 32.52 18.38
N ASN A 147 -34.83 31.25 18.42
CA ASN A 147 -34.54 30.24 17.40
C ASN A 147 -33.04 29.94 17.21
N GLU A 148 -32.28 30.04 18.29
CA GLU A 148 -30.83 29.81 18.30
C GLU A 148 -30.46 28.31 18.27
N ASN A 149 -31.42 27.39 18.46
CA ASN A 149 -31.16 25.95 18.41
C ASN A 149 -30.55 25.48 17.07
N ILE A 150 -30.76 26.23 15.98
CA ILE A 150 -30.16 25.96 14.67
C ILE A 150 -28.65 26.23 14.68
N VAL A 151 -28.22 27.21 15.48
CA VAL A 151 -26.81 27.55 15.68
C VAL A 151 -26.16 26.45 16.53
N GLY A 152 -24.97 26.01 16.13
CA GLY A 152 -24.26 24.93 16.82
C GLY A 152 -24.85 23.52 16.61
N TYR A 153 -25.71 23.32 15.60
CA TYR A 153 -26.09 21.98 15.16
C TYR A 153 -25.02 21.39 14.23
N ASN A 154 -24.36 20.33 14.67
CA ASN A 154 -23.31 19.67 13.88
C ASN A 154 -23.91 19.03 12.62
N ASN A 155 -23.27 19.23 11.47
CA ASN A 155 -23.70 18.65 10.20
C ASN A 155 -22.49 18.14 9.39
N LYS A 156 -22.69 17.05 8.64
CA LYS A 156 -21.62 16.37 7.92
C LYS A 156 -21.23 17.15 6.66
N LYS A 157 -20.08 17.83 6.70
CA LYS A 157 -19.60 18.72 5.62
C LYS A 157 -18.97 17.99 4.42
N CYS A 158 -18.75 16.69 4.53
CA CYS A 158 -18.28 15.78 3.48
C CYS A 158 -19.30 15.58 2.33
N TRP A 159 -20.60 15.74 2.61
CA TRP A 159 -21.67 15.64 1.61
C TRP A 159 -21.91 16.99 0.93
N PRO A 160 -22.43 17.06 -0.30
CA PRO A 160 -22.89 18.33 -0.89
C PRO A 160 -24.05 18.95 -0.11
N ARG A 161 -24.32 20.25 -0.28
CA ARG A 161 -25.39 20.95 0.46
C ARG A 161 -26.77 20.30 0.32
N ASP A 162 -27.13 19.81 -0.86
CA ASP A 162 -28.42 19.17 -1.09
C ASP A 162 -28.52 17.76 -0.51
N ALA A 163 -27.38 17.12 -0.26
CA ALA A 163 -27.27 15.79 0.32
C ALA A 163 -27.24 15.80 1.85
N ARG A 164 -26.91 16.95 2.46
CA ARG A 164 -26.86 17.12 3.92
C ARG A 164 -28.25 17.19 4.53
N MET A 165 -28.30 17.02 5.85
CA MET A 165 -29.51 17.32 6.62
C MET A 165 -29.82 18.82 6.52
N ARG A 166 -31.03 19.15 6.09
CA ARG A 166 -31.59 20.50 6.09
C ARG A 166 -32.00 20.87 7.51
N LEU A 167 -31.68 22.09 7.91
CA LEU A 167 -31.89 22.57 9.27
C LEU A 167 -33.26 23.25 9.39
N MET A 168 -34.31 22.43 9.52
CA MET A 168 -35.67 22.89 9.81
C MET A 168 -35.88 22.98 11.32
N LYS A 169 -36.62 24.00 11.80
CA LYS A 169 -36.85 24.22 13.24
C LYS A 169 -37.39 22.96 13.96
N HIS A 170 -38.37 22.29 13.35
CA HIS A 170 -38.94 21.06 13.92
C HIS A 170 -37.89 19.95 14.06
N ASP A 171 -37.13 19.68 12.99
CA ASP A 171 -36.15 18.59 12.95
C ASP A 171 -34.95 18.86 13.87
N VAL A 172 -34.48 20.10 13.93
CA VAL A 172 -33.40 20.52 14.84
C VAL A 172 -33.82 20.36 16.30
N ASN A 173 -35.04 20.82 16.63
CA ASN A 173 -35.57 20.67 17.98
C ASN A 173 -35.78 19.19 18.34
N LEU A 174 -36.26 18.36 17.40
CA LEU A 174 -36.39 16.92 17.61
C LEU A 174 -35.03 16.28 17.87
N GLY A 175 -34.01 16.62 17.08
CA GLY A 175 -32.66 16.10 17.24
C GLY A 175 -32.05 16.44 18.60
N ARG A 176 -32.20 17.69 19.05
CA ARG A 176 -31.76 18.13 20.38
C ARG A 176 -32.56 17.48 21.51
N ALA A 177 -33.89 17.35 21.35
CA ALA A 177 -34.76 16.73 22.34
C ALA A 177 -34.44 15.24 22.54
N VAL A 178 -34.20 14.50 21.45
CA VAL A 178 -33.76 13.09 21.51
C VAL A 178 -32.42 12.97 22.22
N PHE A 179 -31.45 13.82 21.87
CA PHE A 179 -30.15 13.82 22.53
C PHE A 179 -30.27 14.15 24.02
N TRP A 180 -31.08 15.14 24.38
CA TRP A 180 -31.34 15.53 25.76
C TRP A 180 -31.97 14.39 26.57
N ASP A 181 -32.98 13.71 26.00
CA ASP A 181 -33.63 12.56 26.65
C ASP A 181 -32.62 11.44 26.94
N ILE A 182 -31.81 11.06 25.97
CA ILE A 182 -30.80 10.00 26.16
C ILE A 182 -29.70 10.45 27.13
N LYS A 183 -29.28 11.72 27.07
CA LYS A 183 -28.27 12.28 27.98
C LYS A 183 -28.74 12.23 29.44
N ASN A 184 -30.03 12.43 29.70
CA ASN A 184 -30.59 12.40 31.04
C ASN A 184 -30.72 10.99 31.63
N ARG A 185 -30.73 9.95 30.79
CA ARG A 185 -30.73 8.54 31.25
C ARG A 185 -29.39 8.11 31.85
N LEU A 186 -28.32 8.87 31.61
CA LEU A 186 -26.97 8.55 32.03
C LEU A 186 -26.52 9.43 33.22
N PRO A 187 -26.23 8.83 34.40
CA PRO A 187 -25.64 9.56 35.50
C PRO A 187 -24.24 10.07 35.15
N ARG A 188 -24.00 11.38 35.31
CA ARG A 188 -22.72 12.03 34.96
C ARG A 188 -21.50 11.47 35.70
N SER A 189 -21.69 10.84 36.85
CA SER A 189 -20.65 10.16 37.63
C SER A 189 -20.11 8.91 36.94
N VAL A 190 -20.98 8.20 36.20
CA VAL A 190 -20.67 6.94 35.51
C VAL A 190 -20.08 7.23 34.14
N THR A 191 -20.79 8.01 33.33
CA THR A 191 -20.36 8.43 31.99
C THR A 191 -21.14 9.67 31.57
N THR A 192 -20.81 10.25 30.43
CA THR A 192 -21.65 11.30 29.83
C THR A 192 -21.60 11.22 28.32
N ILE A 193 -22.53 11.93 27.68
CA ILE A 193 -22.53 12.16 26.25
C ILE A 193 -22.51 13.68 26.04
N GLU A 194 -21.57 14.13 25.23
CA GLU A 194 -21.35 15.53 24.86
C GLU A 194 -21.89 15.80 23.46
N TRP A 195 -22.46 16.99 23.25
CA TRP A 195 -23.10 17.33 21.96
C TRP A 195 -22.05 17.57 20.88
N GLU A 196 -20.88 18.08 21.25
CA GLU A 196 -19.78 18.36 20.33
C GLU A 196 -19.30 17.10 19.59
N TYR A 197 -19.35 15.94 20.25
CA TYR A 197 -18.92 14.65 19.70
C TYR A 197 -20.08 13.75 19.25
N ALA A 198 -21.31 14.24 19.35
CA ALA A 198 -22.50 13.53 18.89
C ALA A 198 -23.02 14.14 17.58
N PHE A 199 -23.72 13.30 16.83
CA PHE A 199 -24.44 13.74 15.64
C PHE A 199 -25.82 13.09 15.60
N VAL A 200 -26.82 13.88 15.23
CA VAL A 200 -28.20 13.41 15.12
C VAL A 200 -28.70 13.77 13.73
N SER A 201 -29.13 12.76 12.99
CA SER A 201 -29.78 12.94 11.68
C SER A 201 -31.26 12.61 11.80
N VAL A 202 -32.10 13.55 11.36
CA VAL A 202 -33.56 13.38 11.31
C VAL A 202 -33.99 13.19 9.86
N TYR A 203 -34.63 12.07 9.57
CA TYR A 203 -35.35 11.85 8.32
C TYR A 203 -36.82 12.26 8.54
N SER A 204 -37.27 13.26 7.79
CA SER A 204 -38.58 13.91 7.96
C SER A 204 -39.20 14.22 6.60
N LYS A 205 -40.41 14.78 6.54
CA LYS A 205 -41.00 15.26 5.28
C LYS A 205 -40.09 16.25 4.53
N ASP A 206 -39.29 17.04 5.22
CA ASP A 206 -38.40 18.04 4.63
C ASP A 206 -37.01 17.49 4.31
N ASN A 207 -36.59 16.46 5.05
CA ASN A 207 -35.28 15.81 4.96
C ASN A 207 -35.35 14.42 4.28
N PRO A 208 -34.90 14.28 3.00
CA PRO A 208 -34.96 13.02 2.25
C PRO A 208 -33.87 12.01 2.59
N ASN A 209 -32.77 12.46 3.19
CA ASN A 209 -31.59 11.63 3.47
C ASN A 209 -31.52 11.28 4.96
N LEU A 210 -31.07 10.07 5.26
CA LEU A 210 -30.65 9.67 6.61
C LEU A 210 -29.13 9.52 6.63
N LEU A 211 -28.45 10.28 7.47
CA LEU A 211 -26.98 10.33 7.57
C LEU A 211 -26.50 9.68 8.85
N PHE A 212 -25.39 8.94 8.78
CA PHE A 212 -24.67 8.41 9.94
C PHE A 212 -23.22 8.07 9.55
N ASP A 213 -22.34 7.95 10.53
CA ASP A 213 -21.01 7.36 10.42
C ASP A 213 -20.95 6.11 11.29
N MET A 214 -20.55 4.99 10.71
CA MET A 214 -20.30 3.76 11.46
C MET A 214 -18.95 3.17 11.06
N ALA A 215 -18.12 2.88 12.06
CA ALA A 215 -16.80 2.27 11.89
C ALA A 215 -15.87 3.04 10.90
N GLY A 216 -16.04 4.35 10.75
CA GLY A 216 -15.24 5.18 9.85
C GLY A 216 -15.76 5.21 8.40
N PHE A 217 -16.93 4.63 8.14
CA PHE A 217 -17.69 4.84 6.92
C PHE A 217 -18.75 5.90 7.16
N GLU A 218 -18.76 6.94 6.34
CA GLU A 218 -19.88 7.87 6.28
C GLU A 218 -20.92 7.36 5.29
N CYS A 219 -22.12 7.11 5.81
CA CYS A 219 -23.21 6.50 5.09
C CYS A 219 -24.36 7.49 4.92
N ARG A 220 -24.92 7.54 3.71
CA ARG A 220 -26.16 8.26 3.41
C ARG A 220 -27.16 7.31 2.79
N ILE A 221 -28.28 7.09 3.47
CA ILE A 221 -29.39 6.30 2.93
C ILE A 221 -30.42 7.24 2.30
N LEU A 222 -30.75 6.95 1.04
CA LEU A 222 -31.80 7.62 0.27
C LEU A 222 -32.83 6.58 -0.21
N PRO A 223 -34.08 6.63 0.28
CA PRO A 223 -35.16 5.78 -0.21
C PRO A 223 -35.58 6.11 -1.65
N LYS A 224 -35.89 5.08 -2.44
CA LYS A 224 -36.34 5.22 -3.84
C LYS A 224 -37.58 6.10 -3.96
N CYS A 225 -38.53 5.98 -3.03
CA CYS A 225 -39.78 6.75 -3.01
C CYS A 225 -39.60 8.28 -2.91
N ARG A 226 -38.39 8.76 -2.58
CA ARG A 226 -38.07 10.19 -2.46
C ARG A 226 -37.00 10.65 -3.44
N THR A 227 -36.62 9.79 -4.38
CA THR A 227 -35.65 10.10 -5.42
C THR A 227 -36.37 10.86 -6.53
N THR A 228 -35.72 11.90 -7.09
CA THR A 228 -36.28 12.69 -8.20
C THR A 228 -36.13 12.01 -9.57
N ALA A 229 -35.28 10.99 -9.66
CA ALA A 229 -35.08 10.15 -10.85
C ALA A 229 -35.82 8.82 -10.69
N GLU A 230 -36.49 8.35 -11.74
CA GLU A 230 -37.26 7.09 -11.74
C GLU A 230 -36.36 5.84 -11.70
N GLU A 231 -35.13 5.93 -12.22
CA GLU A 231 -34.19 4.82 -12.30
C GLU A 231 -33.02 4.89 -11.31
N ILE A 232 -32.79 3.77 -10.62
CA ILE A 232 -31.64 3.53 -9.74
C ILE A 232 -30.43 3.22 -10.63
N THR A 233 -29.51 4.16 -10.79
CA THR A 233 -28.25 3.91 -11.50
C THR A 233 -27.28 3.12 -10.62
N HIS A 234 -26.69 2.06 -11.19
CA HIS A 234 -25.64 1.28 -10.53
C HIS A 234 -24.32 2.03 -10.67
N ARG A 235 -23.75 2.50 -9.55
CA ARG A 235 -22.44 3.13 -9.50
C ARG A 235 -21.58 2.43 -8.46
N ASP A 236 -20.29 2.30 -8.73
CA ASP A 236 -19.32 1.81 -7.75
C ASP A 236 -19.35 2.70 -6.49
N GLY A 237 -19.37 2.08 -5.31
CA GLY A 237 -19.45 2.79 -4.02
C GLY A 237 -20.86 3.15 -3.55
N VAL A 238 -21.90 2.63 -4.21
CA VAL A 238 -23.30 2.77 -3.79
C VAL A 238 -23.92 1.39 -3.60
N TRP A 239 -24.35 1.09 -2.37
CA TRP A 239 -25.07 -0.16 -2.10
C TRP A 239 -26.54 -0.04 -2.46
N ASN A 240 -27.07 -1.04 -3.13
CA ASN A 240 -28.50 -1.14 -3.42
C ASN A 240 -29.17 -2.01 -2.37
N LEU A 241 -29.85 -1.38 -1.41
CA LEU A 241 -30.48 -2.07 -0.29
C LEU A 241 -31.78 -2.74 -0.74
N GLN A 242 -31.85 -4.05 -0.53
CA GLN A 242 -33.00 -4.89 -0.86
C GLN A 242 -33.89 -5.10 0.36
N ASN A 243 -35.20 -5.00 0.17
CA ASN A 243 -36.16 -5.40 1.18
C ASN A 243 -36.24 -6.93 1.25
N GLU A 244 -36.13 -7.49 2.45
CA GLU A 244 -36.11 -8.94 2.65
C GLU A 244 -37.42 -9.62 2.25
N VAL A 245 -38.58 -8.96 2.43
CA VAL A 245 -39.90 -9.54 2.13
C VAL A 245 -40.23 -9.44 0.66
N THR A 246 -40.14 -8.24 0.08
CA THR A 246 -40.55 -8.01 -1.32
C THR A 246 -39.44 -8.32 -2.32
N LYS A 247 -38.20 -8.47 -1.85
CA LYS A 247 -36.99 -8.63 -2.68
C LYS A 247 -36.76 -7.46 -3.66
N GLU A 248 -37.46 -6.35 -3.49
CA GLU A 248 -37.26 -5.14 -4.28
C GLU A 248 -36.14 -4.28 -3.71
N ARG A 249 -35.45 -3.53 -4.58
CA ARG A 249 -34.46 -2.52 -4.18
C ARG A 249 -35.18 -1.24 -3.76
N THR A 250 -35.25 -0.99 -2.46
CA THR A 250 -36.07 0.10 -1.88
C THR A 250 -35.27 1.34 -1.52
N ALA A 251 -33.96 1.23 -1.34
CA ALA A 251 -33.09 2.35 -0.99
C ALA A 251 -31.67 2.19 -1.55
N GLN A 252 -30.97 3.31 -1.67
CA GLN A 252 -29.54 3.34 -1.97
C GLN A 252 -28.76 3.86 -0.76
N CYS A 253 -27.62 3.25 -0.45
CA CYS A 253 -26.67 3.73 0.54
C CYS A 253 -25.41 4.23 -0.16
N PHE A 254 -25.14 5.53 -0.08
CA PHE A 254 -23.90 6.12 -0.57
C PHE A 254 -22.84 6.07 0.52
N LEU A 255 -21.65 5.63 0.17
CA LEU A 255 -20.54 5.47 1.10
C LEU A 255 -19.42 6.46 0.81
N LYS A 256 -18.85 7.03 1.87
CA LYS A 256 -17.61 7.79 1.87
C LYS A 256 -16.73 7.38 3.06
N VAL A 257 -15.45 7.73 3.00
CA VAL A 257 -14.51 7.53 4.12
C VAL A 257 -14.51 8.76 5.02
N ASP A 258 -14.63 8.53 6.32
CA ASP A 258 -14.61 9.58 7.34
C ASP A 258 -13.26 10.33 7.40
N GLU A 259 -13.33 11.62 7.75
CA GLU A 259 -12.19 12.53 7.87
C GLU A 259 -11.21 12.15 9.00
N GLU A 260 -11.70 11.60 10.12
CA GLU A 260 -10.83 11.10 11.20
C GLU A 260 -9.96 9.95 10.67
N SER A 261 -10.57 9.06 9.89
CA SER A 261 -9.92 7.90 9.29
C SER A 261 -8.91 8.29 8.20
N MET A 262 -9.23 9.27 7.36
CA MET A 262 -8.28 9.86 6.40
C MET A 262 -7.07 10.47 7.12
N SER A 263 -7.31 11.20 8.21
CA SER A 263 -6.27 11.82 9.02
C SER A 263 -5.37 10.78 9.71
N LYS A 264 -5.95 9.68 10.21
CA LYS A 264 -5.20 8.53 10.77
C LYS A 264 -4.28 7.91 9.73
N PHE A 265 -4.76 7.72 8.50
CA PHE A 265 -3.92 7.23 7.40
C PHE A 265 -2.79 8.21 7.08
N HIS A 266 -3.09 9.51 6.97
CA HIS A 266 -2.06 10.52 6.73
C HIS A 266 -0.97 10.52 7.81
N ASN A 267 -1.38 10.48 9.08
CA ASN A 267 -0.46 10.44 10.22
C ASN A 267 0.36 9.14 10.24
N ARG A 268 -0.23 8.01 9.83
CA ARG A 268 0.51 6.76 9.65
C ARG A 268 1.62 6.91 8.62
N ILE A 269 1.34 7.52 7.47
CA ILE A 269 2.36 7.75 6.43
C ILE A 269 3.42 8.74 6.92
N ARG A 270 3.04 9.81 7.62
CA ARG A 270 4.00 10.73 8.26
C ARG A 270 4.93 9.99 9.23
N GLN A 271 4.39 9.10 10.07
CA GLN A 271 5.17 8.27 10.99
C GLN A 271 6.13 7.34 10.24
N ILE A 272 5.71 6.76 9.11
CA ILE A 272 6.60 5.97 8.25
C ILE A 272 7.77 6.85 7.77
N LEU A 273 7.49 8.04 7.22
CA LEU A 273 8.53 8.95 6.73
C LEU A 273 9.50 9.41 7.84
N MET A 274 8.99 9.78 9.01
CA MET A 274 9.82 10.22 10.16
C MET A 274 10.67 9.09 10.74
N SER A 275 10.14 7.87 10.79
CA SER A 275 10.88 6.68 11.28
C SER A 275 11.90 6.12 10.27
N SER A 276 11.97 6.69 9.07
CA SER A 276 12.78 6.16 7.95
C SER A 276 14.14 6.84 7.80
N GLY A 277 14.78 7.27 8.90
CA GLY A 277 16.06 8.00 8.92
C GLY A 277 17.14 7.37 8.04
N SER A 278 17.59 6.15 8.39
CA SER A 278 18.60 5.37 7.66
C SER A 278 18.14 3.95 7.30
N THR A 279 16.82 3.75 7.16
CA THR A 279 16.24 2.43 6.87
C THR A 279 16.39 2.04 5.39
N THR A 280 16.29 0.74 5.11
CA THR A 280 16.33 0.22 3.73
C THR A 280 15.11 0.69 2.93
N PHE A 281 15.25 0.91 1.63
CA PHE A 281 14.15 1.30 0.74
C PHE A 281 13.01 0.27 0.75
N THR A 282 13.36 -1.01 0.76
CA THR A 282 12.40 -2.12 0.88
C THR A 282 11.56 -2.06 2.15
N LYS A 283 12.14 -1.66 3.30
CA LYS A 283 11.38 -1.51 4.56
C LYS A 283 10.39 -0.35 4.49
N ILE A 284 10.75 0.75 3.83
CA ILE A 284 9.86 1.90 3.63
C ILE A 284 8.66 1.47 2.79
N VAL A 285 8.93 0.83 1.65
CA VAL A 285 7.88 0.34 0.73
C VAL A 285 7.02 -0.75 1.37
N ASN A 286 7.59 -1.66 2.15
CA ASN A 286 6.81 -2.67 2.88
C ASN A 286 5.82 -2.05 3.89
N LYS A 287 6.26 -1.00 4.60
CA LYS A 287 5.38 -0.26 5.53
C LYS A 287 4.29 0.49 4.77
N TRP A 288 4.62 1.10 3.61
CA TRP A 288 3.64 1.71 2.71
C TRP A 288 2.61 0.69 2.23
N ASN A 289 3.05 -0.42 1.63
CA ASN A 289 2.15 -1.47 1.13
C ASN A 289 1.23 -2.00 2.22
N THR A 290 1.76 -2.22 3.43
CA THR A 290 0.96 -2.71 4.56
C THR A 290 -0.09 -1.68 5.01
N ALA A 291 0.24 -0.39 5.02
CA ALA A 291 -0.70 0.67 5.34
C ALA A 291 -1.75 0.86 4.23
N LEU A 292 -1.32 0.83 2.97
CA LEU A 292 -2.20 0.98 1.80
C LEU A 292 -3.18 -0.19 1.68
N ILE A 293 -2.70 -1.43 1.80
CA ILE A 293 -3.58 -2.61 1.81
C ILE A 293 -4.57 -2.50 2.97
N GLY A 294 -4.11 -2.17 4.18
CA GLY A 294 -5.01 -2.04 5.34
C GLY A 294 -6.12 -1.00 5.15
N LEU A 295 -5.83 0.10 4.45
CA LEU A 295 -6.83 1.10 4.08
C LEU A 295 -7.77 0.55 2.99
N MET A 296 -7.21 0.06 1.88
CA MET A 296 -7.97 -0.32 0.69
C MET A 296 -8.83 -1.57 0.92
N THR A 297 -8.37 -2.55 1.70
CA THR A 297 -9.15 -3.77 1.97
C THR A 297 -10.22 -3.56 3.04
N TYR A 298 -10.08 -2.53 3.88
CA TYR A 298 -11.10 -2.13 4.82
C TYR A 298 -12.19 -1.29 4.14
N TYR A 299 -11.83 -0.18 3.48
CA TYR A 299 -12.82 0.75 2.90
C TYR A 299 -13.31 0.37 1.50
N ARG A 300 -12.52 -0.39 0.74
CA ARG A 300 -12.83 -0.90 -0.61
C ARG A 300 -13.46 0.17 -1.52
N GLU A 301 -14.76 0.06 -1.79
CA GLU A 301 -15.53 0.91 -2.69
C GLU A 301 -15.76 2.34 -2.19
N ALA A 302 -15.75 2.57 -0.87
CA ALA A 302 -15.93 3.92 -0.31
C ALA A 302 -14.80 4.89 -0.69
N VAL A 303 -13.62 4.35 -1.06
CA VAL A 303 -12.46 5.14 -1.49
C VAL A 303 -12.73 5.87 -2.81
N VAL A 304 -13.50 5.26 -3.71
CA VAL A 304 -13.76 5.83 -5.06
C VAL A 304 -14.64 7.08 -4.98
N ASN A 305 -15.61 7.09 -4.07
CA ASN A 305 -16.49 8.23 -3.84
C ASN A 305 -15.83 9.38 -3.06
N THR A 306 -14.67 9.13 -2.44
CA THR A 306 -13.98 10.08 -1.57
C THR A 306 -12.80 10.70 -2.31
N GLN A 307 -13.06 11.78 -3.05
CA GLN A 307 -12.03 12.43 -3.88
C GLN A 307 -10.87 12.99 -3.04
N GLU A 308 -11.15 13.49 -1.84
CA GLU A 308 -10.15 14.00 -0.91
C GLU A 308 -9.14 12.90 -0.51
N LEU A 309 -9.62 11.65 -0.40
CA LEU A 309 -8.78 10.50 -0.10
C LEU A 309 -7.91 10.11 -1.31
N LEU A 310 -8.44 10.17 -2.53
CA LEU A 310 -7.66 9.93 -3.75
C LEU A 310 -6.51 10.95 -3.88
N ASP A 311 -6.80 12.23 -3.66
CA ASP A 311 -5.79 13.29 -3.61
C ASP A 311 -4.73 13.04 -2.53
N LEU A 312 -5.17 12.59 -1.36
CA LEU A 312 -4.27 12.25 -0.26
C LEU A 312 -3.38 11.05 -0.59
N LEU A 313 -3.93 10.02 -1.24
CA LEU A 313 -3.20 8.82 -1.68
C LEU A 313 -2.10 9.17 -2.67
N VAL A 314 -2.41 9.95 -3.70
CA VAL A 314 -1.44 10.45 -4.69
C VAL A 314 -0.31 11.24 -4.01
N LYS A 315 -0.67 12.17 -3.11
CA LYS A 315 0.31 12.97 -2.35
C LYS A 315 1.20 12.10 -1.46
N CYS A 316 0.62 11.10 -0.79
CA CYS A 316 1.36 10.21 0.10
C CYS A 316 2.30 9.28 -0.68
N GLU A 317 1.84 8.74 -1.81
CA GLU A 317 2.62 7.89 -2.69
C GLU A 317 3.85 8.63 -3.24
N ASN A 318 3.65 9.83 -3.78
CA ASN A 318 4.73 10.68 -4.26
C ASN A 318 5.71 11.07 -3.13
N LYS A 319 5.22 11.32 -1.91
CA LYS A 319 6.12 11.57 -0.75
C LYS A 319 6.99 10.36 -0.40
N ILE A 320 6.46 9.14 -0.49
CA ILE A 320 7.22 7.91 -0.26
C ILE A 320 8.27 7.72 -1.37
N GLN A 321 7.89 7.89 -2.65
CA GLN A 321 8.86 7.84 -3.75
C GLN A 321 9.94 8.92 -3.59
N THR A 322 9.55 10.15 -3.26
CA THR A 322 10.48 11.27 -3.02
C THR A 322 11.45 10.96 -1.88
N ARG A 323 11.02 10.24 -0.84
CA ARG A 323 11.91 9.80 0.24
C ARG A 323 13.01 8.84 -0.26
N ILE A 324 12.66 7.94 -1.17
CA ILE A 324 13.61 6.99 -1.79
C ILE A 324 14.56 7.74 -2.73
N LYS A 325 14.03 8.64 -3.56
CA LYS A 325 14.78 9.57 -4.41
C LYS A 325 15.84 10.36 -3.61
N ILE A 326 15.44 10.97 -2.48
CA ILE A 326 16.35 11.66 -1.56
C ILE A 326 17.44 10.71 -1.01
N GLY A 327 17.09 9.45 -0.72
CA GLY A 327 18.06 8.45 -0.28
C GLY A 327 19.16 8.13 -1.31
N LEU A 328 18.92 8.41 -2.60
CA LEU A 328 19.87 8.29 -3.69
C LEU A 328 20.47 9.64 -4.14
N ASN A 329 20.20 10.71 -3.38
CA ASN A 329 20.68 12.06 -3.64
C ASN A 329 20.28 12.62 -5.03
N SER A 330 19.12 12.23 -5.54
CA SER A 330 18.57 12.80 -6.78
C SER A 330 17.04 12.81 -6.74
N LYS A 331 16.42 13.88 -7.23
CA LYS A 331 14.96 13.97 -7.42
C LYS A 331 14.53 13.93 -8.89
N MET A 332 15.49 13.76 -9.80
CA MET A 332 15.28 13.86 -11.24
C MET A 332 14.35 12.74 -11.74
N PRO A 333 13.17 13.05 -12.32
CA PRO A 333 12.22 12.03 -12.76
C PRO A 333 12.81 11.02 -13.75
N ALA A 334 13.65 11.47 -14.69
CA ALA A 334 14.28 10.61 -15.71
C ALA A 334 15.09 9.44 -15.12
N ARG A 335 15.69 9.59 -13.93
CA ARG A 335 16.46 8.50 -13.28
C ARG A 335 15.58 7.51 -12.53
N PHE A 336 14.32 7.86 -12.32
CA PHE A 336 13.37 7.12 -11.49
C PHE A 336 12.08 6.85 -12.26
N PRO A 337 12.14 6.11 -13.38
CA PRO A 337 10.94 5.65 -14.05
C PRO A 337 10.11 4.74 -13.12
N PRO A 338 8.80 4.60 -13.37
CA PRO A 338 7.89 3.78 -12.54
C PRO A 338 8.41 2.36 -12.28
N VAL A 339 9.09 1.76 -13.27
CA VAL A 339 9.67 0.41 -13.19
C VAL A 339 10.56 0.20 -11.94
N VAL A 340 11.34 1.21 -11.53
CA VAL A 340 12.22 1.12 -10.34
C VAL A 340 11.42 0.93 -9.04
N PHE A 341 10.21 1.48 -8.97
CA PHE A 341 9.36 1.41 -7.78
C PHE A 341 8.42 0.19 -7.81
N TYR A 342 7.77 -0.06 -8.94
CA TYR A 342 6.66 -1.01 -9.04
C TYR A 342 7.07 -2.43 -9.40
N THR A 343 8.26 -2.64 -9.98
CA THR A 343 8.76 -3.98 -10.28
C THR A 343 8.74 -4.86 -9.01
N PRO A 344 8.22 -6.10 -9.09
CA PRO A 344 8.20 -7.01 -7.96
C PRO A 344 9.59 -7.28 -7.38
N LYS A 345 9.62 -7.62 -6.09
CA LYS A 345 10.89 -7.89 -5.37
C LYS A 345 11.66 -9.09 -5.91
N GLU A 346 10.96 -10.02 -6.55
CA GLU A 346 11.55 -11.19 -7.20
C GLU A 346 12.42 -10.82 -8.41
N ILE A 347 12.23 -9.64 -9.00
CA ILE A 347 13.00 -9.12 -10.14
C ILE A 347 13.90 -7.94 -9.69
N GLY A 348 14.17 -7.84 -8.39
CA GLY A 348 15.07 -6.82 -7.81
C GLY A 348 14.47 -5.42 -7.64
N GLY A 349 13.17 -5.25 -7.93
CA GLY A 349 12.44 -4.01 -7.65
C GLY A 349 12.01 -3.85 -6.19
N LEU A 350 11.31 -2.76 -5.89
CA LEU A 350 10.81 -2.50 -4.53
C LEU A 350 9.47 -3.19 -4.25
N GLY A 351 8.73 -3.56 -5.29
CA GLY A 351 7.39 -4.13 -5.21
C GLY A 351 6.41 -3.18 -4.53
N MET A 352 6.47 -1.89 -4.85
CA MET A 352 5.54 -0.89 -4.35
C MET A 352 4.16 -1.13 -4.95
N LEU A 353 3.10 -0.98 -4.15
CA LEU A 353 1.73 -1.02 -4.65
C LEU A 353 1.27 0.39 -5.00
N SER A 354 0.63 0.53 -6.17
CA SER A 354 0.14 1.78 -6.74
C SER A 354 -1.35 1.97 -6.45
N MET A 355 -1.71 3.18 -6.00
CA MET A 355 -3.09 3.70 -5.99
C MET A 355 -3.15 5.14 -6.54
N GLY A 356 -2.00 5.75 -6.85
CA GLY A 356 -1.87 7.14 -7.31
C GLY A 356 -1.87 7.34 -8.83
N HIS A 357 -1.68 6.28 -9.62
CA HIS A 357 -1.80 6.32 -11.08
C HIS A 357 -3.28 6.21 -11.50
N VAL A 358 -4.11 7.09 -10.94
CA VAL A 358 -5.55 7.16 -11.19
C VAL A 358 -5.90 8.52 -11.76
N LEU A 359 -6.84 8.53 -12.70
CA LEU A 359 -7.50 9.76 -13.13
C LEU A 359 -8.48 10.18 -12.04
N ILE A 360 -8.20 11.31 -11.40
CA ILE A 360 -9.02 11.85 -10.33
C ILE A 360 -10.20 12.57 -10.99
N PRO A 361 -11.45 12.14 -10.71
CA PRO A 361 -12.62 12.82 -11.21
C PRO A 361 -12.67 14.26 -10.70
N GLN A 362 -12.79 15.22 -11.60
CA GLN A 362 -12.94 16.63 -11.25
C GLN A 362 -14.16 17.21 -11.95
N SER A 363 -14.93 17.99 -11.20
CA SER A 363 -16.03 18.79 -11.72
C SER A 363 -15.84 20.25 -11.31
N ASP A 364 -16.67 21.14 -11.84
CA ASP A 364 -16.66 22.54 -11.43
C ASP A 364 -16.88 22.65 -9.91
N LEU A 365 -15.86 23.15 -9.21
CA LEU A 365 -15.82 23.30 -7.74
C LEU A 365 -17.02 24.10 -7.21
N ARG A 366 -17.59 25.01 -8.02
CA ARG A 366 -18.75 25.81 -7.63
C ARG A 366 -20.02 24.95 -7.49
N TRP A 367 -20.24 24.03 -8.43
CA TRP A 367 -21.41 23.16 -8.45
C TRP A 367 -21.24 21.92 -7.58
N MET A 368 -20.01 21.41 -7.44
CA MET A 368 -19.67 20.28 -6.55
C MET A 368 -20.08 20.51 -5.09
N GLN A 369 -20.00 21.76 -4.60
CA GLN A 369 -20.43 22.09 -3.24
C GLN A 369 -21.96 22.07 -3.08
N GLN A 370 -22.72 22.26 -4.15
CA GLN A 370 -24.18 22.34 -4.12
C GLN A 370 -24.84 20.99 -4.42
N THR A 371 -24.49 20.35 -5.55
CA THR A 371 -25.16 19.15 -6.06
C THR A 371 -24.17 18.06 -6.47
N ASP A 372 -24.58 16.79 -6.31
CA ASP A 372 -23.92 15.63 -6.93
C ASP A 372 -24.25 15.53 -8.45
N ALA A 373 -25.21 16.34 -8.93
CA ALA A 373 -25.78 16.27 -10.29
C ALA A 373 -24.85 16.84 -11.38
N GLY A 374 -23.81 17.60 -11.01
CA GLY A 374 -22.81 18.11 -11.96
C GLY A 374 -21.96 17.04 -12.64
N GLY A 375 -22.07 15.77 -12.18
CA GLY A 375 -21.34 14.65 -12.77
C GLY A 375 -19.82 14.83 -12.70
N ILE A 376 -19.09 13.93 -13.36
CA ILE A 376 -17.66 14.08 -13.61
C ILE A 376 -17.53 14.78 -14.96
N THR A 377 -17.04 16.02 -15.00
CA THR A 377 -16.90 16.77 -16.26
C THR A 377 -15.50 16.64 -16.86
N HIS A 378 -14.48 16.55 -16.01
CA HIS A 378 -13.07 16.41 -16.41
C HIS A 378 -12.35 15.39 -15.55
N PHE A 379 -11.20 14.92 -16.03
CA PHE A 379 -10.30 14.08 -15.25
C PHE A 379 -8.96 14.78 -15.07
N ARG A 380 -8.46 14.82 -13.83
CA ARG A 380 -7.11 15.28 -13.50
C ARG A 380 -6.20 14.07 -13.36
N SER A 381 -5.09 14.05 -14.09
CA SER A 381 -4.09 12.99 -13.91
C SER A 381 -3.48 13.05 -12.50
N GLY A 382 -3.48 11.93 -11.78
CA GLY A 382 -2.91 11.83 -10.44
C GLY A 382 -1.38 11.89 -10.43
N MET A 383 -0.73 10.94 -11.13
CA MET A 383 0.72 10.87 -11.29
C MET A 383 1.11 10.81 -12.77
N THR A 384 2.25 11.42 -13.09
CA THR A 384 2.82 11.42 -14.44
C THR A 384 3.43 10.06 -14.78
N HIS A 385 3.13 9.54 -15.96
CA HIS A 385 3.71 8.35 -16.58
C HIS A 385 3.92 8.62 -18.07
N ASP A 386 4.69 7.76 -18.74
CA ASP A 386 4.88 7.83 -20.20
C ASP A 386 3.56 7.46 -20.91
N GLU A 387 3.26 8.09 -22.05
CA GLU A 387 1.91 8.17 -22.65
C GLU A 387 1.23 6.81 -22.91
N ASP A 388 1.99 5.74 -23.13
CA ASP A 388 1.48 4.39 -23.41
C ASP A 388 1.50 3.43 -22.19
N GLN A 389 2.03 3.86 -21.04
CA GLN A 389 2.26 2.98 -19.88
C GLN A 389 1.20 3.11 -18.78
N LEU A 390 0.18 2.26 -18.81
CA LEU A 390 -0.85 2.21 -17.77
C LEU A 390 -0.42 1.33 -16.58
N ILE A 391 -0.16 1.95 -15.42
CA ILE A 391 0.16 1.24 -14.18
C ILE A 391 -1.12 0.67 -13.54
N PRO A 392 -1.21 -0.66 -13.30
CA PRO A 392 -2.36 -1.27 -12.65
C PRO A 392 -2.66 -0.68 -11.26
N ASN A 393 -3.93 -0.38 -11.03
CA ASN A 393 -4.41 0.20 -9.78
C ASN A 393 -4.92 -0.89 -8.82
N LEU A 394 -4.53 -0.80 -7.54
CA LEU A 394 -4.88 -1.75 -6.50
C LEU A 394 -6.41 -1.95 -6.32
N TYR A 395 -7.22 -0.91 -6.52
CA TYR A 395 -8.68 -0.99 -6.38
C TYR A 395 -9.32 -2.06 -7.28
N ARG A 396 -8.81 -2.24 -8.51
CA ARG A 396 -9.36 -3.22 -9.46
C ARG A 396 -9.16 -4.68 -9.03
N TYR A 397 -8.22 -4.93 -8.13
CA TYR A 397 -7.86 -6.27 -7.64
C TYR A 397 -8.43 -6.56 -6.26
N ILE A 398 -9.26 -5.65 -5.72
CA ILE A 398 -9.97 -5.84 -4.45
C ILE A 398 -11.45 -5.85 -4.79
N GLN A 399 -12.10 -6.98 -4.53
CA GLN A 399 -13.54 -7.13 -4.75
C GLN A 399 -14.33 -6.17 -3.83
N PRO A 400 -15.35 -5.44 -4.29
CA PRO A 400 -16.20 -4.59 -3.43
C PRO A 400 -16.90 -5.39 -2.30
N TRP A 401 -17.31 -4.72 -1.22
CA TRP A 401 -17.97 -5.41 -0.09
C TRP A 401 -19.35 -5.94 -0.48
N GLU A 402 -20.14 -5.18 -1.26
CA GLU A 402 -21.46 -5.63 -1.73
C GLU A 402 -21.35 -6.96 -2.50
N ALA A 403 -20.40 -7.05 -3.42
CA ALA A 403 -20.14 -8.26 -4.19
C ALA A 403 -19.69 -9.43 -3.30
N GLU A 404 -18.87 -9.18 -2.28
CA GLU A 404 -18.44 -10.20 -1.32
C GLU A 404 -19.57 -10.69 -0.42
N PHE A 405 -20.48 -9.82 0.00
CA PHE A 405 -21.64 -10.22 0.82
C PHE A 405 -22.62 -11.06 0.02
N ILE A 406 -22.92 -10.67 -1.22
CA ILE A 406 -23.78 -11.43 -2.13
C ILE A 406 -23.14 -12.80 -2.43
N ASP A 407 -21.85 -12.82 -2.77
CA ASP A 407 -21.14 -14.07 -3.05
C ASP A 407 -21.06 -14.96 -1.80
N SER A 408 -20.88 -14.37 -0.61
CA SER A 408 -20.86 -15.10 0.65
C SER A 408 -22.18 -15.80 0.95
N GLN A 409 -23.32 -15.14 0.77
CA GLN A 409 -24.63 -15.76 0.97
C GLN A 409 -24.82 -16.96 0.04
N ARG A 410 -24.47 -16.79 -1.25
CA ARG A 410 -24.54 -17.84 -2.26
C ARG A 410 -23.65 -19.03 -1.90
N VAL A 411 -22.39 -18.76 -1.61
CA VAL A 411 -21.35 -19.78 -1.35
C VAL A 411 -21.63 -20.56 -0.07
N TRP A 412 -22.09 -19.91 1.00
CA TRP A 412 -22.43 -20.60 2.25
C TRP A 412 -23.73 -21.40 2.16
N ALA A 413 -24.72 -20.93 1.40
CA ALA A 413 -25.93 -21.69 1.11
C ALA A 413 -25.62 -22.95 0.29
N GLU A 414 -24.79 -22.82 -0.76
CA GLU A 414 -24.31 -23.94 -1.56
C GLU A 414 -23.51 -24.94 -0.73
N TYR A 415 -22.59 -24.47 0.12
CA TYR A 415 -21.85 -25.32 1.04
C TYR A 415 -22.78 -26.09 2.00
N ALA A 416 -23.84 -25.45 2.51
CA ALA A 416 -24.80 -26.12 3.39
C ALA A 416 -25.54 -27.26 2.67
N LEU A 417 -25.95 -27.05 1.41
CA LEU A 417 -26.55 -28.08 0.57
C LEU A 417 -25.58 -29.22 0.26
N LYS A 418 -24.37 -28.90 -0.25
CA LYS A 418 -23.32 -29.90 -0.53
C LYS A 418 -22.98 -30.72 0.71
N ARG A 419 -22.95 -30.09 1.90
CA ARG A 419 -22.72 -30.78 3.18
C ARG A 419 -23.88 -31.71 3.55
N GLN A 420 -25.12 -31.29 3.33
CA GLN A 420 -26.30 -32.11 3.61
C GLN A 420 -26.35 -33.33 2.68
N GLU A 421 -26.07 -33.14 1.40
CA GLU A 421 -25.98 -34.22 0.40
C GLU A 421 -24.86 -35.21 0.72
N ALA A 422 -23.67 -34.71 1.06
CA ALA A 422 -22.55 -35.56 1.46
C ALA A 422 -22.88 -36.39 2.72
N ASN A 423 -23.54 -35.78 3.72
CA ASN A 423 -23.99 -36.51 4.90
C ASN A 423 -25.06 -37.57 4.57
N ALA A 424 -26.01 -37.25 3.67
CA ALA A 424 -27.02 -38.22 3.22
C ALA A 424 -26.39 -39.41 2.47
N GLN A 425 -25.28 -39.17 1.75
CA GLN A 425 -24.48 -40.19 1.08
C GLN A 425 -23.44 -40.86 2.01
N ASN A 426 -23.40 -40.51 3.30
CA ASN A 426 -22.37 -40.95 4.26
C ASN A 426 -20.92 -40.71 3.79
N ARG A 427 -20.73 -39.66 2.99
CA ARG A 427 -19.46 -39.23 2.43
C ARG A 427 -18.94 -38.03 3.22
N ARG A 428 -17.61 -37.96 3.38
CA ARG A 428 -16.95 -36.75 3.87
C ARG A 428 -16.62 -35.83 2.70
N LEU A 429 -16.97 -34.55 2.84
CA LEU A 429 -16.62 -33.52 1.86
C LEU A 429 -15.08 -33.37 1.75
N THR A 430 -14.56 -33.38 0.52
CA THR A 430 -13.13 -33.23 0.23
C THR A 430 -12.83 -31.83 -0.30
N LEU A 431 -11.55 -31.52 -0.52
CA LEU A 431 -11.09 -30.25 -1.08
C LEU A 431 -11.62 -30.03 -2.51
N GLU A 432 -11.66 -31.09 -3.31
CA GLU A 432 -12.02 -31.05 -4.73
C GLU A 432 -13.46 -30.57 -4.95
N ASP A 433 -14.35 -30.84 -4.01
CA ASP A 433 -15.77 -30.43 -4.07
C ASP A 433 -15.99 -28.92 -3.89
N LEU A 434 -14.97 -28.23 -3.40
CA LEU A 434 -15.00 -26.82 -3.00
C LEU A 434 -13.91 -25.98 -3.69
N ASP A 435 -13.23 -26.52 -4.71
CA ASP A 435 -12.16 -25.80 -5.39
C ASP A 435 -12.69 -24.53 -6.10
N ASP A 436 -13.93 -24.58 -6.59
CA ASP A 436 -14.67 -23.46 -7.19
C ASP A 436 -14.89 -22.27 -6.23
N SER A 437 -14.97 -22.55 -4.93
CA SER A 437 -15.41 -21.64 -3.88
C SER A 437 -14.38 -21.46 -2.76
N TRP A 438 -13.17 -22.00 -2.94
CA TRP A 438 -12.13 -22.12 -1.92
C TRP A 438 -11.79 -20.81 -1.20
N ASP A 439 -11.55 -19.76 -1.98
CA ASP A 439 -11.16 -18.43 -1.49
C ASP A 439 -12.34 -17.46 -1.38
N ARG A 440 -13.59 -17.96 -1.36
CA ARG A 440 -14.81 -17.15 -1.32
C ARG A 440 -15.52 -17.23 0.03
N GLY A 441 -16.42 -16.28 0.26
CA GLY A 441 -17.26 -16.18 1.46
C GLY A 441 -16.65 -15.37 2.61
N ILE A 442 -17.52 -14.90 3.49
CA ILE A 442 -17.20 -14.26 4.77
C ILE A 442 -18.00 -15.00 5.86
N PRO A 443 -17.36 -15.84 6.69
CA PRO A 443 -15.93 -16.22 6.67
C PRO A 443 -15.51 -16.98 5.40
N ARG A 444 -14.21 -17.02 5.08
CA ARG A 444 -13.70 -17.77 3.92
C ARG A 444 -13.86 -19.27 4.10
N ILE A 445 -14.34 -20.00 3.09
CA ILE A 445 -14.58 -21.45 3.16
C ILE A 445 -13.31 -22.23 3.53
N ASN A 446 -12.16 -21.86 2.96
CA ASN A 446 -10.89 -22.54 3.23
C ASN A 446 -10.50 -22.59 4.73
N THR A 447 -11.07 -21.72 5.58
CA THR A 447 -10.81 -21.73 7.03
C THR A 447 -11.29 -23.02 7.72
N LEU A 448 -12.28 -23.72 7.14
CA LEU A 448 -12.79 -24.99 7.64
C LEU A 448 -11.74 -26.13 7.63
N PHE A 449 -10.72 -25.98 6.79
CA PHE A 449 -9.65 -26.95 6.55
C PHE A 449 -8.33 -26.58 7.24
N GLN A 450 -8.34 -25.61 8.15
CA GLN A 450 -7.15 -25.27 8.94
C GLN A 450 -6.74 -26.40 9.88
N LYS A 451 -5.43 -26.57 10.05
CA LYS A 451 -4.83 -27.56 10.97
C LYS A 451 -5.30 -27.35 12.42
N ASP A 452 -5.42 -26.09 12.85
CA ASP A 452 -5.65 -25.74 14.26
C ASP A 452 -7.12 -25.44 14.58
N ARG A 453 -8.07 -25.77 13.68
CA ARG A 453 -9.51 -25.41 13.81
C ARG A 453 -10.14 -25.80 15.14
N HIS A 454 -9.72 -26.94 15.71
CA HIS A 454 -10.24 -27.45 16.98
C HIS A 454 -9.86 -26.56 18.16
N THR A 455 -8.67 -25.93 18.11
CA THR A 455 -8.25 -24.97 19.13
C THR A 455 -8.92 -23.61 18.95
N LEU A 456 -9.09 -23.17 17.70
CA LEU A 456 -9.73 -21.89 17.38
C LEU A 456 -11.20 -21.82 17.77
N ALA A 457 -11.88 -22.96 17.88
CA ALA A 457 -13.24 -23.04 18.37
C ALA A 457 -13.41 -22.40 19.78
N TYR A 458 -12.37 -22.46 20.62
CA TYR A 458 -12.34 -21.88 21.97
C TYR A 458 -11.89 -20.41 22.01
N ASP A 459 -11.35 -19.87 20.91
CA ASP A 459 -10.87 -18.49 20.85
C ASP A 459 -12.04 -17.52 20.60
N LYS A 460 -12.80 -17.21 21.65
CA LYS A 460 -13.91 -16.25 21.62
C LYS A 460 -13.46 -14.83 21.97
N GLY A 461 -14.20 -13.84 21.49
CA GLY A 461 -13.93 -12.42 21.77
C GLY A 461 -12.62 -11.91 21.14
N TRP A 462 -12.12 -12.56 20.09
CA TRP A 462 -10.85 -12.22 19.48
C TRP A 462 -10.86 -10.85 18.78
N ARG A 463 -12.00 -10.39 18.21
CA ARG A 463 -12.11 -9.07 17.55
C ARG A 463 -11.88 -7.90 18.50
N VAL A 464 -12.56 -7.90 19.65
CA VAL A 464 -12.34 -6.84 20.66
C VAL A 464 -10.93 -6.93 21.24
N ARG A 465 -10.35 -8.14 21.33
CA ARG A 465 -8.98 -8.35 21.78
C ARG A 465 -7.97 -7.74 20.80
N THR A 466 -8.14 -7.92 19.48
CA THR A 466 -7.24 -7.36 18.47
C THR A 466 -7.27 -5.84 18.46
N GLU A 467 -8.44 -5.23 18.69
CA GLU A 467 -8.55 -3.79 18.83
C GLU A 467 -7.87 -3.27 20.10
N PHE A 468 -8.09 -3.93 21.24
CA PHE A 468 -7.45 -3.56 22.51
C PHE A 468 -5.94 -3.80 22.54
N LYS A 469 -5.36 -4.54 21.58
CA LYS A 469 -3.90 -4.62 21.42
C LYS A 469 -3.26 -3.26 21.19
N ALA A 470 -4.00 -2.25 20.73
CA ALA A 470 -3.51 -0.87 20.63
C ALA A 470 -3.00 -0.31 21.98
N TYR A 471 -3.57 -0.75 23.10
CA TYR A 471 -3.17 -0.31 24.45
C TYR A 471 -2.04 -1.16 25.06
N GLN A 472 -1.65 -2.24 24.39
CA GLN A 472 -0.69 -3.22 24.90
C GLN A 472 0.60 -3.23 24.09
N ILE A 473 0.49 -3.04 22.78
CA ILE A 473 1.58 -3.14 21.83
C ILE A 473 1.76 -1.79 21.14
N LEU A 474 2.95 -1.21 21.27
CA LEU A 474 3.29 0.08 20.65
C LEU A 474 3.27 0.04 19.11
N LYS A 475 3.51 -1.14 18.52
CA LYS A 475 3.41 -1.34 17.07
C LYS A 475 1.94 -1.31 16.65
N GLN A 476 1.56 -0.27 15.90
CA GLN A 476 0.25 -0.17 15.29
C GLN A 476 0.01 -1.28 14.25
N ASN A 477 -1.15 -1.92 14.33
CA ASN A 477 -1.63 -2.91 13.37
C ASN A 477 -2.72 -2.27 12.47
N PRO A 478 -2.53 -2.19 11.14
CA PRO A 478 -3.58 -1.71 10.24
C PRO A 478 -4.71 -2.73 10.05
N PHE A 479 -4.47 -4.01 10.33
CA PHE A 479 -5.48 -5.09 10.26
C PHE A 479 -6.04 -5.38 11.66
N TRP A 480 -6.51 -4.35 12.36
CA TRP A 480 -7.09 -4.49 13.70
C TRP A 480 -8.48 -5.16 13.67
N TRP A 481 -9.18 -5.07 12.53
CA TRP A 481 -10.55 -5.52 12.32
C TRP A 481 -10.69 -6.99 11.89
N THR A 482 -9.61 -7.63 11.41
CA THR A 482 -9.64 -9.00 10.87
C THR A 482 -8.53 -9.88 11.45
N HIS A 483 -8.74 -11.19 11.43
CA HIS A 483 -7.74 -12.18 11.77
C HIS A 483 -7.77 -13.35 10.79
N GLN A 484 -6.65 -13.62 10.12
CA GLN A 484 -6.58 -14.62 9.05
C GLN A 484 -6.95 -16.05 9.49
N ARG A 485 -6.78 -16.38 10.76
CA ARG A 485 -7.19 -17.71 11.25
C ARG A 485 -8.71 -17.86 11.35
N HIS A 486 -9.44 -16.77 11.61
CA HIS A 486 -10.90 -16.81 11.79
C HIS A 486 -11.63 -16.40 10.51
N ASP A 487 -11.23 -15.28 9.90
CA ASP A 487 -11.89 -14.74 8.69
C ASP A 487 -11.32 -15.34 7.39
N GLY A 488 -10.11 -15.89 7.43
CA GLY A 488 -9.32 -16.22 6.25
C GLY A 488 -8.61 -15.00 5.65
N LYS A 489 -7.95 -15.19 4.51
CA LYS A 489 -7.31 -14.09 3.78
C LYS A 489 -8.37 -13.42 2.89
N LEU A 490 -8.73 -12.18 3.21
CA LEU A 490 -9.83 -11.47 2.55
C LEU A 490 -9.44 -10.78 1.23
N TRP A 491 -8.18 -10.89 0.80
CA TRP A 491 -7.71 -10.30 -0.45
C TRP A 491 -6.63 -11.19 -1.10
N ASN A 492 -6.58 -11.19 -2.43
CA ASN A 492 -5.55 -11.86 -3.21
C ASN A 492 -4.98 -10.90 -4.25
N LEU A 493 -3.66 -10.66 -4.20
CA LEU A 493 -2.96 -9.71 -5.07
C LEU A 493 -1.97 -10.40 -6.01
N ASN A 494 -2.13 -11.71 -6.23
CA ASN A 494 -1.27 -12.46 -7.14
C ASN A 494 -1.42 -11.96 -8.58
N ASN A 495 -2.65 -11.69 -9.02
CA ASN A 495 -2.93 -11.16 -10.36
C ASN A 495 -2.37 -9.74 -10.52
N TYR A 496 -2.46 -8.90 -9.49
CA TYR A 496 -1.85 -7.56 -9.50
C TYR A 496 -0.35 -7.62 -9.83
N ARG A 497 0.36 -8.58 -9.25
CA ARG A 497 1.79 -8.76 -9.48
C ARG A 497 2.08 -9.18 -10.92
N THR A 498 1.30 -10.12 -11.47
CA THR A 498 1.46 -10.58 -12.86
C THR A 498 1.18 -9.46 -13.85
N ASP A 499 0.08 -8.73 -13.67
CA ASP A 499 -0.32 -7.65 -14.57
C ASP A 499 0.62 -6.45 -14.46
N MET A 500 1.19 -6.20 -13.27
CA MET A 500 2.25 -5.19 -13.10
C MET A 500 3.48 -5.52 -13.94
N ILE A 501 3.89 -6.79 -14.01
CA ILE A 501 5.02 -7.19 -14.86
C ILE A 501 4.70 -6.91 -16.33
N GLN A 502 3.49 -7.23 -16.79
CA GLN A 502 3.08 -6.99 -18.16
C GLN A 502 3.01 -5.50 -18.49
N ALA A 503 2.42 -4.69 -17.60
CA ALA A 503 2.34 -3.24 -17.75
C ALA A 503 3.72 -2.54 -17.78
N LEU A 504 4.75 -3.16 -17.21
CA LEU A 504 6.13 -2.66 -17.23
C LEU A 504 6.93 -3.15 -18.45
N GLY A 505 6.30 -3.83 -19.42
CA GLY A 505 6.96 -4.32 -20.64
C GLY A 505 7.46 -5.77 -20.54
N GLY A 506 6.87 -6.57 -19.63
CA GLY A 506 7.27 -7.96 -19.40
C GLY A 506 8.57 -8.08 -18.60
N VAL A 507 9.00 -9.31 -18.32
CA VAL A 507 10.24 -9.55 -17.54
C VAL A 507 11.47 -9.05 -18.28
N GLU A 508 11.57 -9.29 -19.59
CA GLU A 508 12.72 -8.87 -20.40
C GLU A 508 12.83 -7.35 -20.47
N GLY A 509 11.73 -6.64 -20.76
CA GLY A 509 11.71 -5.17 -20.79
C GLY A 509 12.12 -4.56 -19.44
N ILE A 510 11.70 -5.16 -18.33
CA ILE A 510 12.15 -4.75 -16.99
C ILE A 510 13.66 -4.96 -16.83
N LEU A 511 14.19 -6.10 -17.27
CA LEU A 511 15.60 -6.45 -17.07
C LEU A 511 16.57 -5.59 -17.91
N GLU A 512 16.13 -5.02 -19.02
CA GLU A 512 16.95 -4.06 -19.80
C GLU A 512 17.31 -2.80 -18.99
N HIS A 513 16.48 -2.43 -18.00
CA HIS A 513 16.77 -1.33 -17.06
C HIS A 513 17.80 -1.69 -15.97
N THR A 514 18.26 -2.94 -15.92
CA THR A 514 19.05 -3.51 -14.83
C THR A 514 20.41 -4.00 -15.30
N LEU A 515 21.28 -4.33 -14.36
CA LEU A 515 22.60 -4.93 -14.60
C LEU A 515 22.52 -6.45 -14.85
N PHE A 516 21.37 -6.99 -15.27
CA PHE A 516 21.20 -8.43 -15.53
C PHE A 516 22.15 -8.94 -16.60
N ARG A 517 22.23 -8.25 -17.75
CA ARG A 517 23.12 -8.63 -18.86
C ARG A 517 24.58 -8.73 -18.42
N GLY A 518 25.03 -7.81 -17.57
CA GLY A 518 26.39 -7.81 -17.01
C GLY A 518 26.69 -8.98 -16.07
N THR A 519 25.67 -9.63 -15.48
CA THR A 519 25.88 -10.88 -14.71
C THR A 519 26.15 -12.10 -15.58
N TYR A 520 25.88 -12.01 -16.89
CA TYR A 520 26.09 -13.07 -17.88
C TYR A 520 25.35 -14.38 -17.61
N PHE A 521 24.24 -14.34 -16.85
CA PHE A 521 23.35 -15.49 -16.76
C PHE A 521 22.61 -15.72 -18.09
N PRO A 522 22.51 -16.96 -18.59
CA PRO A 522 21.84 -17.25 -19.86
C PRO A 522 20.34 -16.93 -19.85
N THR A 523 19.67 -17.16 -18.72
CA THR A 523 18.24 -16.92 -18.53
C THR A 523 17.99 -16.30 -17.16
N TRP A 524 16.86 -15.60 -17.02
CA TRP A 524 16.42 -15.02 -15.76
C TRP A 524 15.64 -16.02 -14.89
N GLU A 525 15.23 -17.15 -15.47
CA GLU A 525 14.51 -18.22 -14.79
C GLU A 525 15.42 -18.90 -13.75
N GLY A 526 14.89 -19.14 -12.54
CA GLY A 526 15.67 -19.76 -11.46
C GLY A 526 16.63 -18.81 -10.72
N LEU A 527 16.57 -17.51 -10.98
CA LEU A 527 17.28 -16.53 -10.16
C LEU A 527 16.62 -16.39 -8.78
N PHE A 528 17.43 -16.51 -7.73
CA PHE A 528 16.98 -16.32 -6.35
C PHE A 528 17.70 -15.14 -5.73
N TRP A 529 16.91 -14.16 -5.26
CA TRP A 529 17.43 -13.08 -4.42
C TRP A 529 17.61 -13.58 -3.01
N GLU A 530 18.87 -13.64 -2.55
CA GLU A 530 19.17 -13.93 -1.15
C GLU A 530 18.53 -12.84 -0.25
N ARG A 531 17.56 -13.24 0.58
CA ARG A 531 16.69 -12.31 1.35
C ARG A 531 17.41 -11.67 2.54
N ALA A 532 18.44 -12.32 3.06
CA ALA A 532 19.39 -11.82 4.02
C ALA A 532 20.64 -12.69 3.89
N SER A 533 21.81 -12.08 3.68
CA SER A 533 23.05 -12.86 3.71
C SER A 533 23.29 -13.36 5.14
N GLY A 534 23.92 -14.53 5.29
CA GLY A 534 24.33 -15.03 6.62
C GLY A 534 25.18 -14.01 7.42
N PHE A 535 25.80 -13.05 6.72
CA PHE A 535 26.47 -11.90 7.32
C PHE A 535 25.51 -10.94 8.05
N GLU A 536 24.37 -10.58 7.45
CA GLU A 536 23.39 -9.70 8.08
C GLU A 536 22.76 -10.35 9.32
N GLU A 537 22.47 -11.65 9.27
CA GLU A 537 21.91 -12.39 10.40
C GLU A 537 22.93 -12.56 11.54
N SER A 538 24.18 -12.92 11.23
CA SER A 538 25.23 -13.04 12.25
C SER A 538 25.57 -11.71 12.93
N MET A 539 25.40 -10.57 12.25
CA MET A 539 25.61 -9.24 12.82
C MET A 539 24.37 -8.68 13.52
N LYS A 540 23.17 -9.21 13.25
CA LYS A 540 21.90 -8.71 13.81
C LYS A 540 21.83 -8.83 15.34
N PHE A 541 22.33 -9.93 15.89
CA PHE A 541 22.30 -10.21 17.32
C PHE A 541 23.59 -9.79 18.04
N LYS A 542 24.62 -9.35 17.31
CA LYS A 542 25.82 -8.79 17.93
C LYS A 542 25.55 -7.41 18.53
N LYS A 543 26.26 -7.11 19.62
CA LYS A 543 26.19 -5.82 20.32
C LYS A 543 26.88 -4.75 19.47
N LEU A 544 26.10 -4.07 18.65
CA LEU A 544 26.56 -2.99 17.76
C LEU A 544 26.06 -1.64 18.26
N THR A 545 26.85 -0.59 18.01
CA THR A 545 26.42 0.80 18.21
C THR A 545 25.33 1.18 17.20
N ASN A 546 24.53 2.20 17.50
CA ASN A 546 23.51 2.70 16.57
C ASN A 546 24.12 3.20 15.24
N ALA A 547 25.35 3.75 15.28
CA ALA A 547 26.09 4.16 14.08
C ALA A 547 26.45 2.96 13.19
N GLN A 548 26.93 1.86 13.78
CA GLN A 548 27.21 0.63 13.04
C GLN A 548 25.93 0.03 12.44
N ARG A 549 24.82 0.03 13.17
CA ARG A 549 23.52 -0.42 12.65
C ARG A 549 23.03 0.45 11.48
N SER A 550 23.28 1.75 11.52
CA SER A 550 22.98 2.66 10.40
C SER A 550 23.80 2.29 9.16
N GLY A 551 25.11 2.00 9.33
CA GLY A 551 25.96 1.50 8.24
C GLY A 551 25.46 0.18 7.64
N LEU A 552 25.06 -0.79 8.47
CA LEU A 552 24.51 -2.07 7.99
C LEU A 552 23.23 -1.90 7.18
N ASN A 553 22.34 -0.99 7.57
CA ASN A 553 21.11 -0.72 6.81
C ASN A 553 21.38 -0.08 5.43
N GLN A 554 22.60 0.38 5.14
CA GLN A 554 22.96 0.86 3.79
C GLN A 554 23.25 -0.28 2.81
N ILE A 555 23.62 -1.48 3.28
CA ILE A 555 24.06 -2.59 2.40
C ILE A 555 22.93 -2.99 1.43
N PRO A 556 21.68 -3.22 1.86
CA PRO A 556 20.60 -3.54 0.93
C PRO A 556 20.31 -2.41 -0.07
N ASN A 557 20.49 -1.14 0.34
CA ASN A 557 20.31 0.00 -0.54
C ASN A 557 21.42 0.06 -1.60
N ARG A 558 22.66 -0.33 -1.28
CA ARG A 558 23.75 -0.44 -2.26
C ARG A 558 23.46 -1.52 -3.29
N ARG A 559 22.96 -2.69 -2.87
CA ARG A 559 22.53 -3.76 -3.79
C ARG A 559 21.44 -3.26 -4.73
N PHE A 560 20.42 -2.60 -4.20
CA PHE A 560 19.36 -1.99 -5.00
C PHE A 560 19.90 -0.96 -6.00
N THR A 561 20.79 -0.07 -5.54
CA THR A 561 21.37 0.97 -6.42
C THR A 561 22.22 0.35 -7.53
N LEU A 562 22.97 -0.71 -7.24
CA LEU A 562 23.80 -1.40 -8.22
C LEU A 562 22.95 -2.14 -9.26
N TRP A 563 21.90 -2.84 -8.82
CA TRP A 563 21.02 -3.58 -9.73
C TRP A 563 20.35 -2.67 -10.75
N TRP A 564 19.86 -1.51 -10.31
CA TRP A 564 19.22 -0.50 -11.16
C TRP A 564 20.20 0.55 -11.71
N SER A 565 21.51 0.31 -11.65
CA SER A 565 22.49 1.33 -11.99
C SER A 565 22.43 1.82 -13.44
N PRO A 566 22.14 0.99 -14.47
CA PRO A 566 22.07 1.50 -15.84
C PRO A 566 20.99 2.56 -16.04
N THR A 567 19.89 2.49 -15.29
CA THR A 567 18.81 3.48 -15.33
C THR A 567 19.08 4.67 -14.38
N ILE A 568 19.61 4.42 -13.18
CA ILE A 568 19.87 5.47 -12.18
C ILE A 568 21.03 6.39 -12.60
N ASN A 569 22.06 5.84 -13.26
CA ASN A 569 23.25 6.55 -13.74
C ASN A 569 23.20 6.81 -15.26
N ARG A 570 22.00 7.07 -15.79
CA ARG A 570 21.80 7.34 -17.20
C ARG A 570 22.45 8.66 -17.68
N ALA A 571 22.77 8.74 -18.95
CA ALA A 571 23.39 9.87 -19.63
C ALA A 571 22.38 10.96 -19.98
N ASN A 572 21.11 10.60 -20.25
CA ASN A 572 20.04 11.58 -20.49
C ASN A 572 19.59 12.22 -19.17
N VAL A 573 20.41 13.13 -18.66
CA VAL A 573 20.16 13.90 -17.44
C VAL A 573 20.02 15.38 -17.78
N TYR A 574 18.96 16.03 -17.27
CA TYR A 574 18.67 17.44 -17.57
C TYR A 574 19.80 18.39 -17.15
N VAL A 575 20.43 18.13 -15.99
CA VAL A 575 21.62 18.83 -15.50
C VAL A 575 22.47 17.84 -14.71
N GLY A 576 23.75 17.71 -15.05
CA GLY A 576 24.71 16.90 -14.29
C GLY A 576 26.11 16.95 -14.90
N PHE A 577 27.10 17.34 -14.09
CA PHE A 577 28.50 17.24 -14.51
C PHE A 577 28.91 15.77 -14.58
N GLN A 578 29.44 15.36 -15.73
CA GLN A 578 29.95 14.02 -15.97
C GLN A 578 31.33 13.89 -15.32
N VAL A 579 31.48 12.93 -14.40
CA VAL A 579 32.75 12.66 -13.72
C VAL A 579 33.16 11.22 -14.01
N GLN A 580 34.38 11.05 -14.50
CA GLN A 580 34.97 9.73 -14.65
C GLN A 580 35.39 9.16 -13.28
N LEU A 581 35.13 7.89 -13.03
CA LEU A 581 35.59 7.19 -11.84
C LEU A 581 37.08 6.83 -11.95
N ASP A 582 37.80 6.99 -10.84
CA ASP A 582 39.24 6.74 -10.77
C ASP A 582 39.60 5.34 -11.28
N LEU A 583 40.58 5.27 -12.20
CA LEU A 583 41.14 4.04 -12.79
C LEU A 583 40.13 3.17 -13.58
N THR A 584 38.98 3.73 -13.97
CA THR A 584 37.97 3.03 -14.77
C THR A 584 37.44 3.91 -15.90
N GLY A 585 36.85 3.32 -16.93
CA GLY A 585 36.16 4.05 -18.00
C GLY A 585 34.73 4.46 -17.67
N ILE A 586 34.31 4.37 -16.40
CA ILE A 586 32.92 4.59 -16.02
C ILE A 586 32.67 6.07 -15.78
N PHE A 587 31.66 6.60 -16.45
CA PHE A 587 31.18 7.95 -16.23
C PHE A 587 29.99 7.96 -15.27
N MET A 588 30.10 8.75 -14.21
CA MET A 588 28.99 9.05 -13.32
C MET A 588 28.37 10.38 -13.69
N HIS A 589 27.08 10.35 -13.98
CA HIS A 589 26.28 11.54 -14.20
C HIS A 589 25.74 11.96 -12.83
N GLY A 590 26.38 12.90 -12.14
CA GLY A 590 25.97 13.36 -10.81
C GLY A 590 26.50 12.54 -9.62
N LYS A 591 26.24 13.04 -8.40
CA LYS A 591 26.81 12.49 -7.16
C LYS A 591 25.86 11.46 -6.51
N ILE A 592 26.08 10.17 -6.81
CA ILE A 592 25.37 9.03 -6.19
C ILE A 592 26.37 8.21 -5.36
N PRO A 593 26.53 8.49 -4.04
CA PRO A 593 27.60 7.89 -3.23
C PRO A 593 27.49 6.37 -3.10
N THR A 594 26.27 5.84 -2.97
CA THR A 594 26.03 4.40 -2.82
C THR A 594 26.48 3.62 -4.06
N LEU A 595 26.25 4.19 -5.25
CA LEU A 595 26.69 3.59 -6.52
C LEU A 595 28.21 3.66 -6.68
N LYS A 596 28.82 4.83 -6.41
CA LYS A 596 30.28 5.01 -6.46
C LYS A 596 31.00 3.94 -5.65
N ILE A 597 30.54 3.67 -4.42
CA ILE A 597 31.14 2.65 -3.55
C ILE A 597 31.03 1.26 -4.18
N SER A 598 29.86 0.88 -4.70
CA SER A 598 29.66 -0.44 -5.32
C SER A 598 30.55 -0.65 -6.55
N LEU A 599 30.64 0.35 -7.43
CA LEU A 599 31.46 0.27 -8.65
C LEU A 599 32.95 0.19 -8.34
N ILE A 600 33.44 0.95 -7.36
CA ILE A 600 34.85 0.85 -6.89
C ILE A 600 35.14 -0.53 -6.32
N GLN A 601 34.18 -1.14 -5.60
CA GLN A 601 34.35 -2.48 -5.05
C GLN A 601 34.41 -3.56 -6.14
N ILE A 602 33.64 -3.42 -7.22
CA ILE A 602 33.69 -4.33 -8.38
C ILE A 602 35.05 -4.21 -9.06
N PHE A 603 35.47 -2.98 -9.43
CA PHE A 603 36.70 -2.75 -10.18
C PHE A 603 37.95 -2.57 -9.32
N ARG A 604 37.96 -3.14 -8.11
CA ARG A 604 39.08 -3.09 -7.17
C ARG A 604 40.33 -3.77 -7.75
N ALA A 605 41.50 -3.43 -7.19
CA ALA A 605 42.78 -4.05 -7.56
C ALA A 605 43.09 -3.99 -9.07
N HIS A 606 42.82 -2.83 -9.67
CA HIS A 606 43.09 -2.50 -11.08
C HIS A 606 42.40 -3.43 -12.09
N LEU A 607 41.18 -3.91 -11.76
CA LEU A 607 40.47 -4.88 -12.61
C LEU A 607 40.24 -4.38 -14.03
N TRP A 608 39.95 -3.08 -14.23
CA TRP A 608 39.75 -2.50 -15.57
C TRP A 608 40.99 -2.66 -16.46
N GLN A 609 42.17 -2.36 -15.91
CA GLN A 609 43.45 -2.52 -16.62
C GLN A 609 43.73 -3.99 -16.92
N LYS A 610 43.47 -4.88 -15.95
CA LYS A 610 43.66 -6.33 -16.10
C LYS A 610 42.76 -6.93 -17.16
N ILE A 611 41.50 -6.49 -17.26
CA ILE A 611 40.59 -6.94 -18.32
C ILE A 611 41.14 -6.51 -19.69
N HIS A 612 41.51 -5.24 -19.84
CA HIS A 612 42.06 -4.72 -21.11
C HIS A 612 43.31 -5.48 -21.52
N GLU A 613 44.27 -5.64 -20.61
CA GLU A 613 45.51 -6.36 -20.89
C GLU A 613 45.27 -7.84 -21.19
N SER A 614 44.38 -8.51 -20.46
CA SER A 614 44.03 -9.92 -20.71
C SER A 614 43.47 -10.11 -22.11
N VAL A 615 42.51 -9.28 -22.51
CA VAL A 615 41.90 -9.37 -23.86
C VAL A 615 42.94 -9.13 -24.95
N VAL A 616 43.83 -8.14 -24.77
CA VAL A 616 44.91 -7.89 -25.74
C VAL A 616 45.86 -9.09 -25.83
N MET A 617 46.22 -9.70 -24.70
CA MET A 617 47.09 -10.88 -24.67
C MET A 617 46.42 -12.09 -25.34
N ASP A 618 45.15 -12.34 -25.06
CA ASP A 618 44.40 -13.44 -25.66
C ASP A 618 44.25 -13.26 -27.18
N LEU A 619 43.99 -12.03 -27.64
CA LEU A 619 43.97 -11.72 -29.08
C LEU A 619 45.35 -11.92 -29.73
N CYS A 620 46.43 -11.50 -29.07
CA CYS A 620 47.79 -11.73 -29.56
C CYS A 620 48.06 -13.24 -29.76
N GLN A 621 47.70 -14.06 -28.77
CA GLN A 621 47.84 -15.53 -28.86
C GLN A 621 47.04 -16.13 -30.01
N VAL A 622 45.83 -15.63 -30.27
CA VAL A 622 45.02 -16.08 -31.41
C VAL A 622 45.69 -15.72 -32.73
N PHE A 623 46.20 -14.49 -32.89
CA PHE A 623 46.92 -14.11 -34.10
C PHE A 623 48.26 -14.84 -34.27
N ASP A 624 48.94 -15.16 -33.18
CA ASP A 624 50.18 -15.96 -33.19
C ASP A 624 49.94 -17.41 -33.67
N GLN A 625 48.74 -17.96 -33.45
CA GLN A 625 48.37 -19.30 -33.95
C GLN A 625 48.02 -19.29 -35.43
N GLU A 626 47.58 -18.16 -35.98
CA GLU A 626 47.05 -18.03 -37.35
C GLU A 626 48.03 -17.27 -38.29
N LEU A 627 49.34 -17.31 -37.99
CA LEU A 627 50.36 -16.57 -38.76
C LEU A 627 50.41 -16.99 -40.23
N ASP A 628 50.44 -18.29 -40.49
CA ASP A 628 50.59 -18.84 -41.85
C ASP A 628 49.31 -18.64 -42.69
N ALA A 629 48.13 -18.83 -42.07
CA ALA A 629 46.85 -18.74 -42.75
C ALA A 629 46.50 -17.30 -43.17
N LEU A 630 46.94 -16.30 -42.40
CA LEU A 630 46.66 -14.88 -42.64
C LEU A 630 47.84 -14.13 -43.30
N GLU A 631 48.91 -14.83 -43.69
CA GLU A 631 50.14 -14.25 -44.24
C GLU A 631 50.75 -13.16 -43.34
N ILE A 632 50.72 -13.37 -42.02
CA ILE A 632 51.31 -12.47 -41.03
C ILE A 632 52.80 -12.82 -40.86
N GLN A 633 53.68 -11.82 -40.93
CA GLN A 633 55.11 -11.97 -40.67
C GLN A 633 55.39 -12.02 -39.17
N THR A 634 54.86 -11.05 -38.42
CA THR A 634 54.99 -10.96 -36.96
C THR A 634 53.78 -10.27 -36.36
N VAL A 635 53.35 -10.72 -35.19
CA VAL A 635 52.38 -10.05 -34.32
C VAL A 635 53.16 -9.36 -33.22
N GLN A 636 53.11 -8.03 -33.16
CA GLN A 636 53.78 -7.24 -32.15
C GLN A 636 52.75 -6.64 -31.18
N LYS A 637 52.79 -7.05 -29.92
CA LYS A 637 52.08 -6.33 -28.85
C LYS A 637 52.84 -5.04 -28.54
N GLU A 638 52.15 -3.91 -28.62
CA GLU A 638 52.72 -2.62 -28.28
C GLU A 638 52.86 -2.45 -26.76
N THR A 639 53.83 -1.64 -26.33
CA THR A 639 53.99 -1.30 -24.91
C THR A 639 52.88 -0.34 -24.48
N ILE A 640 51.78 -0.89 -23.97
CA ILE A 640 50.59 -0.13 -23.58
C ILE A 640 50.88 0.76 -22.36
N HIS A 641 50.59 2.06 -22.48
CA HIS A 641 50.64 2.95 -21.32
C HIS A 641 49.60 2.51 -20.27
N PRO A 642 49.96 2.40 -18.96
CA PRO A 642 49.05 1.85 -17.94
C PRO A 642 47.70 2.56 -17.78
N ARG A 643 47.62 3.82 -18.25
CA ARG A 643 46.39 4.63 -18.20
C ARG A 643 45.55 4.60 -19.49
N LYS A 644 46.03 3.94 -20.55
CA LYS A 644 45.35 3.92 -21.86
C LYS A 644 43.96 3.31 -21.75
N SER A 645 43.83 2.19 -21.05
CA SER A 645 42.60 1.39 -20.96
C SER A 645 41.38 2.17 -20.49
N TYR A 646 41.56 3.26 -19.74
CA TYR A 646 40.47 4.13 -19.27
C TYR A 646 40.62 5.59 -19.74
N LYS A 647 41.46 5.87 -20.75
CA LYS A 647 41.53 7.19 -21.38
C LYS A 647 40.58 7.24 -22.58
N MET A 648 39.45 7.93 -22.44
CA MET A 648 38.36 7.93 -23.45
C MET A 648 38.44 9.06 -24.50
N ASN A 649 39.46 9.92 -24.40
CA ASN A 649 39.64 11.06 -25.30
C ASN A 649 40.55 10.75 -26.48
N SER A 650 41.51 9.85 -26.31
CA SER A 650 42.50 9.49 -27.32
C SER A 650 43.04 8.10 -27.02
N SER A 651 43.43 7.34 -28.04
CA SER A 651 44.06 6.03 -27.89
C SER A 651 45.27 5.86 -28.81
N CYS A 652 45.86 4.67 -28.77
CA CYS A 652 47.00 4.23 -29.56
C CYS A 652 46.81 2.75 -29.92
N ALA A 653 47.59 2.17 -30.83
CA ALA A 653 47.49 0.74 -31.13
C ALA A 653 47.82 -0.13 -29.89
N ASP A 654 47.13 -1.27 -29.72
CA ASP A 654 47.47 -2.31 -28.75
C ASP A 654 48.29 -3.43 -29.39
N ILE A 655 47.91 -3.84 -30.60
CA ILE A 655 48.58 -4.88 -31.39
C ILE A 655 48.86 -4.31 -32.76
N GLN A 656 50.04 -4.60 -33.29
CA GLN A 656 50.41 -4.29 -34.66
C GLN A 656 50.77 -5.59 -35.39
N LEU A 657 50.11 -5.82 -36.52
CA LEU A 657 50.37 -6.93 -37.42
C LEU A 657 51.20 -6.44 -38.60
N PHE A 658 52.24 -7.18 -38.93
CA PHE A 658 53.06 -6.95 -40.12
C PHE A 658 52.75 -8.01 -41.17
N ALA A 659 52.35 -7.62 -42.37
CA ALA A 659 52.08 -8.55 -43.46
C ALA A 659 53.39 -9.10 -44.05
N GLN A 660 53.42 -10.36 -44.48
CA GLN A 660 54.58 -10.94 -45.18
C GLN A 660 54.87 -10.25 -46.52
N TYR A 661 53.82 -9.79 -47.21
CA TYR A 661 53.94 -9.05 -48.48
C TYR A 661 53.11 -7.76 -48.49
N LYS A 662 51.81 -7.85 -48.80
CA LYS A 662 50.84 -6.75 -48.79
C LYS A 662 49.43 -7.31 -48.58
N TRP A 663 48.62 -6.67 -47.74
CA TRP A 663 47.20 -6.96 -47.63
C TRP A 663 46.37 -5.98 -48.45
N ASN A 664 45.44 -6.52 -49.22
CA ASN A 664 44.34 -5.79 -49.83
C ASN A 664 43.24 -5.61 -48.78
N VAL A 665 42.96 -4.37 -48.38
CA VAL A 665 42.04 -4.06 -47.27
C VAL A 665 40.76 -3.44 -47.82
N SER A 666 39.63 -3.79 -47.21
CA SER A 666 38.32 -3.20 -47.50
C SER A 666 38.22 -1.75 -47.00
N ARG A 667 37.10 -1.10 -47.33
CA ARG A 667 36.68 0.14 -46.66
C ARG A 667 36.21 -0.21 -45.23
N PRO A 668 36.28 0.73 -44.27
CA PRO A 668 35.76 0.48 -42.93
C PRO A 668 34.28 0.05 -42.97
N SER A 669 34.02 -1.15 -42.46
CA SER A 669 32.69 -1.78 -42.34
C SER A 669 32.52 -2.31 -40.92
N LEU A 670 31.29 -2.68 -40.55
CA LEU A 670 31.02 -3.26 -39.23
C LEU A 670 31.31 -4.76 -39.24
N MET A 671 31.66 -5.33 -38.08
CA MET A 671 31.90 -6.78 -37.94
C MET A 671 30.78 -7.70 -38.48
N ALA A 672 29.52 -7.24 -38.47
CA ALA A 672 28.37 -8.02 -38.91
C ALA A 672 28.09 -7.91 -40.43
N ASP A 673 28.79 -7.01 -41.12
CA ASP A 673 28.64 -6.85 -42.57
C ASP A 673 29.35 -8.00 -43.30
N SER A 674 28.70 -8.55 -44.33
CA SER A 674 29.20 -9.72 -45.07
C SER A 674 29.66 -9.42 -46.50
N LYS A 675 29.49 -8.18 -46.96
CA LYS A 675 29.78 -7.74 -48.34
C LYS A 675 30.98 -6.81 -48.40
N ASP A 676 32.12 -7.29 -47.95
CA ASP A 676 33.37 -6.54 -48.04
C ASP A 676 34.05 -6.76 -49.39
N VAL A 677 34.41 -5.66 -50.06
CA VAL A 677 35.21 -5.66 -51.28
C VAL A 677 36.60 -5.15 -50.92
N MET A 678 37.62 -5.98 -51.12
CA MET A 678 39.00 -5.75 -50.68
C MET A 678 39.82 -4.84 -51.62
N ASP A 679 39.17 -3.92 -52.33
CA ASP A 679 39.82 -3.12 -53.39
C ASP A 679 40.20 -1.70 -52.95
N SER A 680 40.13 -1.39 -51.65
CA SER A 680 40.24 0.00 -51.18
C SER A 680 41.68 0.49 -51.14
N THR A 681 42.57 -0.25 -50.50
CA THR A 681 43.99 0.14 -50.37
C THR A 681 44.86 -1.08 -50.08
N THR A 682 46.16 -0.94 -50.30
CA THR A 682 47.15 -1.97 -49.93
C THR A 682 47.99 -1.50 -48.75
N THR A 683 48.12 -2.33 -47.72
CA THR A 683 48.89 -1.99 -46.51
C THR A 683 49.85 -3.11 -46.13
N GLN A 684 50.90 -2.75 -45.40
CA GLN A 684 51.85 -3.68 -44.78
C GLN A 684 51.74 -3.72 -43.25
N LYS A 685 51.04 -2.74 -42.66
CA LYS A 685 50.86 -2.61 -41.21
C LYS A 685 49.38 -2.51 -40.90
N TYR A 686 48.90 -3.33 -39.97
CA TYR A 686 47.52 -3.31 -39.52
C TYR A 686 47.47 -3.22 -38.00
N TRP A 687 46.80 -2.21 -37.45
CA TRP A 687 46.70 -2.02 -36.00
C TRP A 687 45.36 -2.51 -35.45
N ILE A 688 45.37 -2.94 -34.20
CA ILE A 688 44.17 -3.30 -33.43
C ILE A 688 44.18 -2.48 -32.14
N ASP A 689 43.05 -1.85 -31.83
CA ASP A 689 42.81 -1.09 -30.60
C ASP A 689 41.61 -1.69 -29.84
N VAL A 690 41.78 -2.01 -28.56
CA VAL A 690 40.73 -2.56 -27.71
C VAL A 690 40.21 -1.46 -26.78
N GLN A 691 38.93 -1.14 -26.90
CA GLN A 691 38.23 -0.14 -26.11
C GLN A 691 37.23 -0.81 -25.16
N LEU A 692 37.42 -0.60 -23.86
CA LEU A 692 36.47 -1.01 -22.84
C LEU A 692 35.46 0.12 -22.56
N ARG A 693 34.20 -0.25 -22.36
CA ARG A 693 33.12 0.67 -22.05
C ARG A 693 32.28 0.13 -20.90
N TRP A 694 31.64 1.05 -20.18
CA TRP A 694 30.54 0.74 -19.27
C TRP A 694 29.30 1.50 -19.74
N GLY A 695 28.40 0.81 -20.44
CA GLY A 695 27.17 1.38 -20.98
C GLY A 695 26.12 1.67 -19.91
N ASP A 696 25.10 2.42 -20.32
CA ASP A 696 23.92 2.73 -19.53
C ASP A 696 22.64 2.47 -20.37
N TYR A 697 21.48 2.69 -19.77
CA TYR A 697 20.21 2.38 -20.44
C TYR A 697 20.02 3.17 -21.75
N ASP A 698 20.46 4.43 -21.78
CA ASP A 698 20.31 5.30 -22.96
C ASP A 698 21.34 4.99 -24.06
N SER A 699 22.51 4.48 -23.67
CA SER A 699 23.65 4.30 -24.54
C SER A 699 24.32 2.95 -24.25
N HIS A 700 23.77 1.89 -24.82
CA HIS A 700 24.35 0.53 -24.80
C HIS A 700 24.51 -0.08 -26.20
N ASP A 701 24.13 0.65 -27.25
CA ASP A 701 24.46 0.28 -28.63
C ASP A 701 25.98 0.39 -28.82
N ILE A 702 26.62 -0.78 -28.95
CA ILE A 702 28.07 -0.92 -29.06
C ILE A 702 28.56 -0.73 -30.50
N GLU A 703 27.72 -1.00 -31.52
CA GLU A 703 28.08 -0.82 -32.94
C GLU A 703 28.25 0.65 -33.26
N ARG A 704 27.25 1.45 -32.84
CA ARG A 704 27.31 2.90 -32.99
C ARG A 704 28.50 3.50 -32.24
N TYR A 705 28.83 2.95 -31.07
CA TYR A 705 29.98 3.39 -30.28
C TYR A 705 31.32 3.05 -30.95
N ALA A 706 31.51 1.81 -31.43
CA ALA A 706 32.73 1.37 -32.11
C ALA A 706 33.01 2.23 -33.33
N ARG A 707 32.01 2.43 -34.19
CA ARG A 707 32.13 3.29 -35.38
C ARG A 707 32.43 4.73 -35.03
N ALA A 708 31.72 5.31 -34.05
CA ALA A 708 31.95 6.69 -33.64
C ALA A 708 33.38 6.89 -33.13
N LYS A 709 33.87 5.98 -32.27
CA LYS A 709 35.23 6.05 -31.73
C LYS A 709 36.31 5.79 -32.78
N PHE A 710 36.08 4.87 -33.71
CA PHE A 710 37.00 4.64 -34.82
C PHE A 710 37.17 5.91 -35.66
N LEU A 711 36.06 6.57 -36.03
CA LEU A 711 36.11 7.82 -36.77
C LEU A 711 36.74 8.95 -35.96
N ASP A 712 36.34 9.11 -34.69
CA ASP A 712 36.90 10.15 -33.81
C ASP A 712 38.43 10.00 -33.68
N TYR A 713 38.93 8.79 -33.42
CA TYR A 713 40.36 8.56 -33.20
C TYR A 713 41.19 8.53 -34.49
N THR A 714 40.62 8.21 -35.64
CA THR A 714 41.36 8.23 -36.92
C THR A 714 41.35 9.60 -37.60
N THR A 715 40.39 10.47 -37.27
CA THR A 715 40.30 11.83 -37.82
C THR A 715 40.96 12.89 -36.92
N ASP A 716 41.00 12.67 -35.60
CA ASP A 716 41.62 13.60 -34.66
C ASP A 716 43.15 13.41 -34.57
N ASN A 717 43.88 14.51 -34.58
CA ASN A 717 45.35 14.53 -34.51
C ASN A 717 45.90 14.18 -33.12
N MET A 718 45.05 14.07 -32.09
CA MET A 718 45.49 13.64 -30.75
C MET A 718 45.82 12.16 -30.65
N SER A 719 45.21 11.32 -31.49
CA SER A 719 45.45 9.88 -31.52
C SER A 719 46.38 9.56 -32.68
N ILE A 720 47.46 8.80 -32.42
CA ILE A 720 48.46 8.49 -33.45
C ILE A 720 48.46 6.97 -33.63
N TYR A 721 48.11 6.54 -34.84
CA TYR A 721 48.16 5.14 -35.24
C TYR A 721 49.29 4.87 -36.25
N PRO A 722 49.91 3.67 -36.25
CA PRO A 722 51.05 3.34 -37.12
C PRO A 722 50.73 3.30 -38.62
N SER A 723 49.46 3.16 -38.99
CA SER A 723 48.96 3.12 -40.36
C SER A 723 47.49 3.61 -40.42
N PRO A 724 46.97 4.01 -41.59
CA PRO A 724 45.57 4.41 -41.74
C PRO A 724 44.59 3.22 -41.76
N THR A 725 45.11 1.98 -41.70
CA THR A 725 44.34 0.74 -41.76
C THR A 725 44.41 0.01 -40.43
N GLY A 726 43.26 -0.23 -39.80
CA GLY A 726 43.19 -0.99 -38.56
C GLY A 726 41.78 -1.24 -38.09
N LEU A 727 41.67 -1.79 -36.88
CA LEU A 727 40.45 -2.32 -36.28
C LEU A 727 40.29 -1.79 -34.86
N LEU A 728 39.10 -1.32 -34.51
CA LEU A 728 38.78 -0.93 -33.14
C LEU A 728 37.74 -1.89 -32.57
N ILE A 729 38.14 -2.68 -31.56
CA ILE A 729 37.26 -3.62 -30.88
C ILE A 729 36.67 -2.92 -29.65
N ALA A 730 35.35 -2.70 -29.64
CA ALA A 730 34.66 -2.12 -28.49
C ALA A 730 33.94 -3.20 -27.68
N MET A 731 34.12 -3.19 -26.35
CA MET A 731 33.50 -4.13 -25.42
C MET A 731 32.74 -3.37 -24.33
N ASP A 732 31.44 -3.62 -24.20
CA ASP A 732 30.61 -3.13 -23.10
C ASP A 732 30.57 -4.13 -21.95
N LEU A 733 31.20 -3.76 -20.84
CA LEU A 733 31.29 -4.57 -19.63
C LEU A 733 29.98 -4.59 -18.82
N ALA A 734 29.09 -3.63 -19.01
CA ALA A 734 27.82 -3.58 -18.28
C ALA A 734 26.76 -4.50 -18.91
N TYR A 735 26.86 -4.70 -20.23
CA TYR A 735 25.90 -5.47 -21.03
C TYR A 735 26.50 -6.74 -21.67
N ASN A 736 27.81 -6.98 -21.51
CA ASN A 736 28.54 -8.08 -22.14
C ASN A 736 28.36 -8.12 -23.67
N LEU A 737 28.37 -6.94 -24.30
CA LEU A 737 28.29 -6.79 -25.75
C LEU A 737 29.66 -6.48 -26.33
N TYR A 738 30.01 -7.01 -27.50
CA TYR A 738 31.24 -6.68 -28.20
C TYR A 738 31.02 -6.56 -29.70
N ARG A 739 31.68 -5.58 -30.33
CA ARG A 739 31.65 -5.34 -31.78
C ARG A 739 32.98 -4.74 -32.25
N ARG A 740 33.25 -4.82 -33.56
CA ARG A 740 34.47 -4.32 -34.20
C ARG A 740 34.13 -3.38 -35.33
#